data_AF-A0A5B8KFG4-F1
#
_entry.id   AF-A0A5B8KFG4-F1
#
_cell.length_a   1.000
_cell.length_b   1.000
_cell.length_c   1.000
_cell.angle_alpha   90.00
_cell.angle_beta   90.00
_cell.angle_gamma   90.00
#
_symmetry.space_group_name_H-M   'P 1'
#
loop_
_entity.id
_entity.type
_entity.pdbx_description
1 polymer ?
#
loop_
_entity_poly.entity_id
_entity_poly.type
_entity_poly.pdbx_seq_one_letter_code
_entity_poly.pdbx_strand_id
1 'polypeptide(L)'
;MRIVKVQLADRKADIYDTDVIGAVSTANNYWQAMTTGPNGPRIRMNLGTPENWTSKATSTQSYSAMMNTISAELGWPASPSPWTALVVFVSTPTLSDGAYGAGWSYNGTSGRVIMPLPGPNQMTSSVLTHEFGHVLGLMHANALQCSDGAQDVRTNPDGTFANASCSIQDYKDTLDLMGASQPSQPVISSPMWEFGGFGRGDEILDAGSAGTRMSFTLKPWAGTEANRALKFTDPVSGEVYYIELRLPVGYDSAVAVNGNRGVKVVQALGAGSIALQPSTLGFPGYYGKNQAWQPGQTFTTHAGTRVSIDWLSSTAAGVTIESVAGVAARAIAPVASATASLGNATSGVLCGLRDGGCYQAFEGGTVHWVPGVGAYATWGGIRATWGALGYENGKLGYPVTNEICGLANGGCYQGFQGGTIHYAPGIGAYATWGGIRTSWGALGYENGKLGYPVTNEICGLANGGCYQGFQGGTIHYAPGIGAYATWGGIRATWGALGYENGKLGYPVTNEICGLVNGGCYQGFQNGTIHYAPGIGAYATWGGIRATWGALGYENGKLGYPVTNEICGLVNGGCYQGFQNGTIHYAPGIGAYATSGPIRATWGTLGYEKGKLGYPVTNEICGLVNGGCYQGFQNGTIHYAPGIGAYATSGPIRATWGTLGYEKGKLGYPTGVEVCGLVNGGCSQDFQGGAIHYAPGIGAHATWGGIRTTWGTLGYENGKLGYPVTNEICGLVNGGCYQGYQNGTIHYAPGIGAYATSGPIRATWGTLGYENGKLGYPVTNEICGLVNGGCYQGYQNGTIHYVPGIGAYATWGRIRTTWGTLGYENGKLGYPVENPRCDAVSAACVQRFQHGNVSDTGAVSLG
;
A
#
# COMPACT_ATOMS: atom_id res chain seq x y z
N MET A 1 -29.20 -75.21 -0.51
CA MET A 1 -30.03 -74.00 -0.45
C MET A 1 -31.47 -74.40 -0.21
N ARG A 2 -32.19 -73.68 0.63
CA ARG A 2 -33.66 -73.73 0.69
C ARG A 2 -34.20 -72.59 -0.17
N ILE A 3 -35.01 -72.91 -1.17
CA ILE A 3 -35.51 -71.93 -2.14
C ILE A 3 -37.01 -71.79 -1.93
N VAL A 4 -37.49 -70.57 -1.73
CA VAL A 4 -38.88 -70.30 -1.38
C VAL A 4 -39.45 -69.19 -2.27
N LYS A 5 -40.60 -69.45 -2.88
CA LYS A 5 -41.40 -68.50 -3.63
C LYS A 5 -42.53 -68.03 -2.73
N VAL A 6 -42.51 -66.76 -2.37
CA VAL A 6 -43.39 -66.18 -1.37
C VAL A 6 -44.43 -65.29 -2.03
N GLN A 7 -45.70 -65.65 -1.85
CA GLN A 7 -46.84 -64.80 -2.13
C GLN A 7 -47.06 -63.86 -0.93
N LEU A 8 -46.79 -62.57 -1.11
CA LEU A 8 -47.04 -61.52 -0.12
C LEU A 8 -48.54 -61.35 0.16
N ALA A 9 -48.88 -60.77 1.31
CA ALA A 9 -50.28 -60.58 1.72
C ALA A 9 -51.04 -59.62 0.80
N ASP A 10 -50.36 -58.61 0.24
CA ASP A 10 -50.91 -57.52 -0.56
C ASP A 10 -50.59 -57.60 -2.06
N ARG A 11 -49.74 -58.54 -2.49
CA ARG A 11 -49.34 -58.74 -3.89
C ARG A 11 -49.37 -60.22 -4.28
N LYS A 12 -50.03 -60.54 -5.39
CA LYS A 12 -50.28 -61.93 -5.84
C LYS A 12 -49.78 -62.18 -7.27
N ALA A 13 -48.54 -61.78 -7.58
CA ALA A 13 -47.93 -62.06 -8.87
C ALA A 13 -47.37 -63.50 -8.94
N ASP A 14 -47.47 -64.15 -10.10
CA ASP A 14 -46.92 -65.49 -10.31
C ASP A 14 -45.39 -65.47 -10.34
N ILE A 15 -44.77 -66.36 -9.54
CA ILE A 15 -43.32 -66.60 -9.53
C ILE A 15 -43.08 -67.97 -10.18
N TYR A 16 -42.51 -67.96 -11.37
CA TYR A 16 -42.26 -69.18 -12.14
C TYR A 16 -41.01 -69.92 -11.67
N ASP A 17 -41.11 -71.25 -11.55
CA ASP A 17 -39.99 -72.10 -11.16
C ASP A 17 -38.82 -72.01 -12.15
N THR A 18 -39.12 -71.84 -13.44
CA THR A 18 -38.11 -71.70 -14.50
C THR A 18 -37.19 -70.52 -14.27
N ASP A 19 -37.74 -69.37 -13.86
CA ASP A 19 -36.97 -68.14 -13.66
C ASP A 19 -36.15 -68.20 -12.37
N VAL A 20 -36.75 -68.75 -11.31
CA VAL A 20 -36.09 -68.98 -10.02
C VAL A 20 -34.92 -69.97 -10.16
N ILE A 21 -35.16 -71.12 -10.77
CA ILE A 21 -34.14 -72.15 -11.00
C ILE A 21 -33.07 -71.61 -11.95
N GLY A 22 -33.44 -70.86 -12.99
CA GLY A 22 -32.50 -70.24 -13.92
C GLY A 22 -31.55 -69.27 -13.23
N ALA A 23 -32.07 -68.36 -12.41
CA ALA A 23 -31.27 -67.40 -11.65
C ALA A 23 -30.33 -68.10 -10.66
N VAL A 24 -30.86 -69.04 -9.87
CA VAL A 24 -30.09 -69.78 -8.85
C VAL A 24 -29.02 -70.65 -9.50
N SER A 25 -29.33 -71.30 -10.63
CA SER A 25 -28.35 -72.09 -11.39
C SER A 25 -27.24 -71.21 -11.95
N THR A 26 -27.59 -70.00 -12.42
CA THR A 26 -26.60 -69.02 -12.91
C THR A 26 -25.63 -68.60 -11.81
N ALA A 27 -26.15 -68.31 -10.61
CA ALA A 27 -25.31 -67.97 -9.45
C ALA A 27 -24.41 -69.14 -9.03
N ASN A 28 -24.96 -70.36 -8.98
CA ASN A 28 -24.18 -71.56 -8.67
C ASN A 28 -23.08 -71.83 -9.70
N ASN A 29 -23.37 -71.66 -10.99
CA ASN A 29 -22.39 -71.86 -12.06
C ASN A 29 -21.26 -70.82 -11.99
N TYR A 30 -21.58 -69.56 -11.71
CA TYR A 30 -20.59 -68.52 -11.51
C TYR A 30 -19.64 -68.85 -10.35
N TRP A 31 -20.17 -69.10 -9.16
CA TRP A 31 -19.34 -69.35 -7.97
C TRP A 31 -18.54 -70.66 -8.08
N GLN A 32 -19.07 -71.67 -8.77
CA GLN A 32 -18.28 -72.84 -9.15
C GLN A 32 -17.14 -72.46 -10.08
N ALA A 33 -17.43 -71.79 -11.20
CA ALA A 33 -16.42 -71.45 -12.19
C ALA A 33 -15.30 -70.59 -11.58
N MET A 34 -15.66 -69.57 -10.79
CA MET A 34 -14.71 -68.74 -10.07
C MET A 34 -13.80 -69.58 -9.18
N THR A 35 -14.38 -70.45 -8.35
CA THR A 35 -13.65 -71.20 -7.32
C THR A 35 -13.05 -72.53 -7.81
N THR A 36 -13.02 -72.75 -9.12
CA THR A 36 -12.50 -74.00 -9.71
C THR A 36 -10.97 -74.05 -9.65
N GLY A 37 -10.46 -75.04 -8.91
CA GLY A 37 -9.04 -75.41 -8.90
C GLY A 37 -8.78 -76.82 -9.46
N PRO A 38 -7.54 -77.32 -9.34
CA PRO A 38 -7.15 -78.67 -9.79
C PRO A 38 -8.01 -79.81 -9.23
N ASN A 39 -8.59 -79.61 -8.04
CA ASN A 39 -9.45 -80.58 -7.36
C ASN A 39 -10.96 -80.30 -7.55
N GLY A 40 -11.31 -79.48 -8.53
CA GLY A 40 -12.68 -79.00 -8.78
C GLY A 40 -13.03 -77.70 -8.03
N PRO A 41 -14.28 -77.21 -8.14
CA PRO A 41 -14.74 -76.00 -7.46
C PRO A 41 -14.82 -76.18 -5.95
N ARG A 42 -14.31 -75.19 -5.22
CA ARG A 42 -14.39 -75.11 -3.75
C ARG A 42 -15.80 -74.78 -3.28
N ILE A 43 -16.54 -73.97 -4.04
CA ILE A 43 -17.94 -73.64 -3.75
C ILE A 43 -18.81 -74.38 -4.75
N ARG A 44 -19.65 -75.28 -4.23
CA ARG A 44 -20.75 -75.91 -4.96
C ARG A 44 -22.03 -75.74 -4.16
N MET A 45 -23.06 -75.19 -4.79
CA MET A 45 -24.32 -74.97 -4.12
C MET A 45 -25.30 -76.10 -4.46
N ASN A 46 -25.74 -76.84 -3.46
CA ASN A 46 -26.80 -77.84 -3.62
C ASN A 46 -28.15 -77.13 -3.75
N LEU A 47 -28.79 -77.23 -4.91
CA LEU A 47 -30.05 -76.55 -5.21
C LEU A 47 -31.22 -77.37 -4.64
N GLY A 48 -32.01 -76.78 -3.75
CA GLY A 48 -33.27 -77.37 -3.30
C GLY A 48 -34.38 -77.17 -4.34
N THR A 49 -35.45 -77.95 -4.25
CA THR A 49 -36.66 -77.71 -5.05
C THR A 49 -37.36 -76.44 -4.56
N PRO A 50 -37.80 -75.51 -5.44
CA PRO A 50 -38.56 -74.34 -5.02
C PRO A 50 -39.84 -74.70 -4.26
N GLU A 51 -39.99 -74.16 -3.06
CA GLU A 51 -41.17 -74.31 -2.20
C GLU A 51 -42.11 -73.11 -2.40
N ASN A 52 -43.43 -73.33 -2.48
CA ASN A 52 -44.42 -72.25 -2.46
C ASN A 52 -44.79 -71.90 -1.00
N TRP A 53 -44.83 -70.61 -0.67
CA TRP A 53 -45.22 -70.12 0.65
C TRP A 53 -46.12 -68.88 0.55
N THR A 54 -47.08 -68.74 1.46
CA THR A 54 -47.87 -67.51 1.61
C THR A 54 -47.49 -66.84 2.91
N SER A 55 -47.10 -65.57 2.85
CA SER A 55 -46.60 -64.83 4.01
C SER A 55 -47.54 -63.71 4.44
N LYS A 56 -47.48 -63.33 5.73
CA LYS A 56 -48.10 -62.10 6.24
C LYS A 56 -47.32 -60.84 5.86
N ALA A 57 -46.12 -60.98 5.31
CA ALA A 57 -45.32 -59.86 4.84
C ALA A 57 -46.03 -59.08 3.72
N THR A 58 -45.82 -57.77 3.66
CA THR A 58 -46.42 -56.87 2.66
C THR A 58 -45.36 -56.17 1.82
N SER A 59 -45.69 -55.79 0.60
CA SER A 59 -44.80 -55.06 -0.32
C SER A 59 -44.39 -53.67 0.18
N THR A 60 -45.06 -53.16 1.21
CA THR A 60 -44.77 -51.87 1.87
C THR A 60 -43.75 -51.96 3.02
N GLN A 61 -43.38 -53.18 3.45
CA GLN A 61 -42.36 -53.36 4.48
C GLN A 61 -40.96 -53.10 3.93
N SER A 62 -40.02 -52.69 4.80
CA SER A 62 -38.60 -52.72 4.42
C SER A 62 -38.19 -54.15 4.08
N TYR A 63 -37.29 -54.35 3.11
CA TYR A 63 -36.87 -55.68 2.70
C TYR A 63 -36.29 -56.51 3.86
N SER A 64 -35.66 -55.86 4.85
CA SER A 64 -35.20 -56.52 6.07
C SER A 64 -36.37 -56.99 6.96
N ALA A 65 -37.42 -56.17 7.13
CA ALA A 65 -38.59 -56.56 7.93
C ALA A 65 -39.41 -57.66 7.23
N MET A 66 -39.52 -57.58 5.91
CA MET A 66 -40.11 -58.60 5.05
C MET A 66 -39.37 -59.93 5.21
N MET A 67 -38.03 -59.91 5.06
CA MET A 67 -37.21 -61.10 5.23
C MET A 67 -37.29 -61.67 6.65
N ASN A 68 -37.33 -60.84 7.69
CA ASN A 68 -37.51 -61.29 9.08
C ASN A 68 -38.86 -61.99 9.29
N THR A 69 -39.94 -61.41 8.76
CA THR A 69 -41.29 -62.00 8.83
C THR A 69 -41.32 -63.36 8.14
N ILE A 70 -40.83 -63.43 6.91
CA ILE A 70 -40.78 -64.66 6.12
C ILE A 70 -39.89 -65.71 6.80
N SER A 71 -38.70 -65.33 7.27
CA SER A 71 -37.77 -66.24 7.95
C SER A 71 -38.40 -66.86 9.21
N ALA A 72 -39.10 -66.06 10.01
CA ALA A 72 -39.80 -66.53 11.21
C ALA A 72 -40.93 -67.50 10.88
N GLU A 73 -41.74 -67.18 9.87
CA GLU A 73 -42.84 -68.05 9.40
C GLU A 73 -42.34 -69.38 8.85
N LEU A 74 -41.19 -69.37 8.17
CA LEU A 74 -40.54 -70.57 7.64
C LEU A 74 -39.82 -71.41 8.71
N GLY A 75 -39.74 -70.93 9.95
CA GLY A 75 -38.95 -71.54 11.02
C GLY A 75 -37.46 -71.54 10.73
N TRP A 76 -36.96 -70.56 9.97
CA TRP A 76 -35.53 -70.44 9.70
C TRP A 76 -34.76 -70.13 11.00
N PRO A 77 -33.71 -70.91 11.35
CA PRO A 77 -33.02 -70.72 12.62
C PRO A 77 -32.29 -69.38 12.65
N ALA A 78 -32.26 -68.76 13.84
CA ALA A 78 -31.51 -67.51 14.06
C ALA A 78 -29.98 -67.68 13.84
N SER A 79 -29.48 -68.91 13.97
CA SER A 79 -28.10 -69.30 13.66
C SER A 79 -28.11 -70.58 12.83
N PRO A 80 -28.19 -70.47 11.50
CA PRO A 80 -28.17 -71.64 10.62
C PRO A 80 -26.81 -72.34 10.63
N SER A 81 -26.80 -73.66 10.38
CA SER A 81 -25.56 -74.43 10.21
C SER A 81 -24.68 -73.82 9.12
N PRO A 82 -23.33 -73.90 9.21
CA PRO A 82 -22.44 -73.49 8.12
C PRO A 82 -22.83 -74.10 6.77
N TRP A 83 -22.57 -73.37 5.69
CA TRP A 83 -22.87 -73.79 4.30
C TRP A 83 -24.37 -73.98 4.01
N THR A 84 -25.23 -73.24 4.71
CA THR A 84 -26.68 -73.23 4.43
C THR A 84 -27.18 -71.83 4.11
N ALA A 85 -28.02 -71.75 3.08
CA ALA A 85 -28.59 -70.49 2.60
C ALA A 85 -30.09 -70.62 2.33
N LEU A 86 -30.83 -69.59 2.74
CA LEU A 86 -32.24 -69.38 2.41
C LEU A 86 -32.35 -68.37 1.26
N VAL A 87 -32.99 -68.73 0.16
CA VAL A 87 -33.24 -67.83 -0.98
C VAL A 87 -34.74 -67.64 -1.13
N VAL A 88 -35.19 -66.41 -0.99
CA VAL A 88 -36.60 -66.03 -1.01
C VAL A 88 -36.87 -65.17 -2.25
N PHE A 89 -37.82 -65.56 -3.08
CA PHE A 89 -38.36 -64.73 -4.15
C PHE A 89 -39.75 -64.24 -3.74
N VAL A 90 -40.01 -62.94 -3.78
CA VAL A 90 -41.29 -62.36 -3.38
C VAL A 90 -42.10 -61.85 -4.56
N SER A 91 -43.44 -61.89 -4.46
CA SER A 91 -44.40 -61.56 -5.52
C SER A 91 -44.53 -60.05 -5.82
N THR A 92 -43.49 -59.25 -5.58
CA THR A 92 -43.44 -57.80 -5.84
C THR A 92 -42.33 -57.46 -6.85
N PRO A 93 -42.55 -56.53 -7.80
CA PRO A 93 -41.58 -56.23 -8.86
C PRO A 93 -40.30 -55.53 -8.38
N THR A 94 -40.33 -54.89 -7.21
CA THR A 94 -39.16 -54.26 -6.55
C THR A 94 -39.30 -54.40 -5.03
N LEU A 95 -38.17 -54.35 -4.33
CA LEU A 95 -38.13 -54.27 -2.87
C LEU A 95 -38.21 -52.80 -2.41
N SER A 96 -38.31 -52.56 -1.10
CA SER A 96 -38.27 -51.20 -0.54
C SER A 96 -37.02 -50.44 -1.01
N ASP A 97 -37.14 -49.12 -1.14
CA ASP A 97 -36.07 -48.21 -1.60
C ASP A 97 -35.54 -48.51 -3.02
N GLY A 98 -36.29 -49.30 -3.81
CA GLY A 98 -35.91 -49.65 -5.18
C GLY A 98 -34.84 -50.72 -5.28
N ALA A 99 -34.55 -51.44 -4.19
CA ALA A 99 -33.54 -52.51 -4.21
C ALA A 99 -33.94 -53.68 -5.13
N TYR A 100 -32.97 -54.18 -5.89
CA TYR A 100 -33.12 -55.32 -6.81
C TYR A 100 -32.87 -56.68 -6.13
N GLY A 101 -32.35 -56.67 -4.90
CA GLY A 101 -32.01 -57.83 -4.09
C GLY A 101 -31.44 -57.38 -2.76
N ALA A 102 -31.39 -58.29 -1.79
CA ALA A 102 -30.61 -58.09 -0.57
C ALA A 102 -30.16 -59.44 0.02
N GLY A 103 -28.88 -59.51 0.36
CA GLY A 103 -28.21 -60.66 0.94
C GLY A 103 -27.61 -60.33 2.30
N TRP A 104 -27.65 -61.30 3.21
CA TRP A 104 -27.02 -61.18 4.52
C TRP A 104 -26.21 -62.43 4.83
N SER A 105 -25.03 -62.22 5.40
CA SER A 105 -24.23 -63.28 6.01
C SER A 105 -24.52 -63.42 7.50
N TYR A 106 -24.43 -64.64 8.01
CA TYR A 106 -24.31 -64.90 9.45
C TYR A 106 -22.84 -65.02 9.88
N ASN A 107 -21.99 -65.63 9.05
CA ASN A 107 -20.63 -66.03 9.43
C ASN A 107 -19.66 -66.21 8.24
N GLY A 108 -19.99 -65.69 7.07
CA GLY A 108 -19.23 -65.86 5.82
C GLY A 108 -19.46 -67.19 5.09
N THR A 109 -20.26 -68.11 5.64
CA THR A 109 -20.55 -69.42 5.02
C THR A 109 -22.04 -69.76 4.96
N SER A 110 -22.87 -69.01 5.68
CA SER A 110 -24.32 -69.17 5.70
C SER A 110 -25.01 -67.81 5.68
N GLY A 111 -26.22 -67.78 5.13
CA GLY A 111 -26.88 -66.51 4.89
C GLY A 111 -28.30 -66.64 4.41
N ARG A 112 -28.89 -65.50 4.06
CA ARG A 112 -30.23 -65.42 3.50
C ARG A 112 -30.25 -64.36 2.42
N VAL A 113 -31.03 -64.59 1.38
CA VAL A 113 -31.17 -63.70 0.22
C VAL A 113 -32.65 -63.48 -0.04
N ILE A 114 -33.06 -62.23 -0.24
CA ILE A 114 -34.39 -61.87 -0.72
C ILE A 114 -34.27 -61.23 -2.10
N MET A 115 -35.10 -61.69 -3.04
CA MET A 115 -35.18 -61.22 -4.40
C MET A 115 -36.61 -60.79 -4.71
N PRO A 116 -36.83 -59.69 -5.45
CA PRO A 116 -38.13 -59.38 -6.02
C PRO A 116 -38.51 -60.38 -7.13
N LEU A 117 -39.66 -60.14 -7.76
CA LEU A 117 -40.22 -60.96 -8.83
C LEU A 117 -39.20 -61.17 -9.96
N PRO A 118 -38.74 -62.40 -10.24
CA PRO A 118 -37.74 -62.64 -11.27
C PRO A 118 -38.29 -62.32 -12.67
N GLY A 119 -37.45 -61.86 -13.59
CA GLY A 119 -37.88 -61.61 -14.97
C GLY A 119 -36.76 -61.17 -15.93
N PRO A 120 -37.00 -61.24 -17.26
CA PRO A 120 -35.98 -61.05 -18.29
C PRO A 120 -35.29 -59.67 -18.32
N ASN A 121 -35.90 -58.65 -17.71
CA ASN A 121 -35.36 -57.28 -17.63
C ASN A 121 -34.97 -56.86 -16.19
N GLN A 122 -34.96 -57.79 -15.23
CA GLN A 122 -34.74 -57.50 -13.81
C GLN A 122 -33.30 -57.72 -13.33
N MET A 123 -32.37 -58.08 -14.22
CA MET A 123 -30.98 -58.45 -13.88
C MET A 123 -30.89 -59.54 -12.79
N THR A 124 -31.95 -60.34 -12.60
CA THR A 124 -32.14 -61.24 -11.46
C THR A 124 -30.95 -62.17 -11.26
N SER A 125 -30.41 -62.77 -12.33
CA SER A 125 -29.27 -63.67 -12.24
C SER A 125 -28.00 -62.97 -11.74
N SER A 126 -27.71 -61.76 -12.23
CA SER A 126 -26.54 -60.99 -11.82
C SER A 126 -26.65 -60.55 -10.37
N VAL A 127 -27.80 -59.95 -10.01
CA VAL A 127 -28.08 -59.49 -8.64
C VAL A 127 -28.08 -60.66 -7.67
N LEU A 128 -28.74 -61.78 -7.98
CA LEU A 128 -28.71 -62.95 -7.10
C LEU A 128 -27.28 -63.47 -6.88
N THR A 129 -26.44 -63.46 -7.92
CA THR A 129 -25.04 -63.89 -7.82
C THR A 129 -24.24 -62.95 -6.91
N HIS A 130 -24.50 -61.65 -7.01
CA HIS A 130 -23.98 -60.61 -6.10
C HIS A 130 -24.45 -60.83 -4.66
N GLU A 131 -25.75 -61.04 -4.43
CA GLU A 131 -26.29 -61.30 -3.08
C GLU A 131 -25.70 -62.57 -2.46
N PHE A 132 -25.33 -63.55 -3.28
CA PHE A 132 -24.56 -64.70 -2.81
C PHE A 132 -23.14 -64.36 -2.37
N GLY A 133 -22.52 -63.34 -2.95
CA GLY A 133 -21.28 -62.76 -2.42
C GLY A 133 -21.46 -62.27 -0.99
N HIS A 134 -22.57 -61.61 -0.67
CA HIS A 134 -22.90 -61.23 0.71
C HIS A 134 -23.11 -62.44 1.61
N VAL A 135 -23.77 -63.51 1.14
CA VAL A 135 -23.87 -64.77 1.91
C VAL A 135 -22.46 -65.31 2.24
N LEU A 136 -21.53 -65.21 1.30
CA LEU A 136 -20.13 -65.60 1.43
C LEU A 136 -19.27 -64.59 2.21
N GLY A 137 -19.88 -63.55 2.80
CA GLY A 137 -19.21 -62.60 3.68
C GLY A 137 -18.52 -61.44 2.96
N LEU A 138 -18.71 -61.28 1.65
CA LEU A 138 -18.20 -60.14 0.90
C LEU A 138 -19.05 -58.89 1.13
N MET A 139 -18.42 -57.72 1.01
CA MET A 139 -19.08 -56.42 0.93
C MET A 139 -19.01 -55.88 -0.51
N HIS A 140 -19.26 -54.59 -0.73
CA HIS A 140 -19.28 -54.01 -2.08
C HIS A 140 -17.87 -53.78 -2.63
N ALA A 141 -17.77 -53.89 -3.95
CA ALA A 141 -16.67 -53.36 -4.73
C ALA A 141 -16.99 -51.91 -5.14
N ASN A 142 -16.21 -50.99 -4.60
CA ASN A 142 -16.47 -49.57 -4.66
C ASN A 142 -15.45 -48.87 -5.55
N ALA A 143 -15.62 -47.57 -5.75
CA ALA A 143 -14.60 -46.75 -6.37
C ALA A 143 -14.29 -45.50 -5.55
N LEU A 144 -13.05 -45.02 -5.66
CA LEU A 144 -12.69 -43.71 -5.13
C LEU A 144 -13.16 -42.60 -6.07
N GLN A 145 -13.81 -41.58 -5.51
CA GLN A 145 -14.10 -40.33 -6.20
C GLN A 145 -13.56 -39.15 -5.40
N CYS A 146 -12.75 -38.30 -6.03
CA CYS A 146 -12.15 -37.10 -5.43
C CYS A 146 -12.37 -35.91 -6.37
N SER A 147 -13.02 -34.86 -5.86
CA SER A 147 -13.36 -33.70 -6.68
C SER A 147 -12.15 -32.85 -7.10
N ASP A 148 -11.00 -33.03 -6.46
CA ASP A 148 -9.70 -32.42 -6.81
C ASP A 148 -8.84 -33.30 -7.75
N GLY A 149 -9.32 -34.50 -8.09
CA GLY A 149 -8.62 -35.44 -8.97
C GLY A 149 -7.53 -36.27 -8.30
N ALA A 150 -7.44 -36.29 -6.96
CA ALA A 150 -6.53 -37.17 -6.24
C ALA A 150 -6.75 -38.64 -6.64
N GLN A 151 -5.68 -39.35 -7.00
CA GLN A 151 -5.75 -40.75 -7.47
C GLN A 151 -5.92 -41.75 -6.32
N ASP A 152 -5.53 -41.34 -5.11
CA ASP A 152 -5.58 -42.11 -3.88
C ASP A 152 -5.65 -41.14 -2.69
N VAL A 153 -6.09 -41.62 -1.52
CA VAL A 153 -6.25 -40.80 -0.33
C VAL A 153 -5.98 -41.61 0.94
N ARG A 154 -5.31 -40.98 1.91
CA ARG A 154 -5.08 -41.59 3.23
C ARG A 154 -6.39 -41.86 3.94
N THR A 155 -6.54 -43.08 4.46
CA THR A 155 -7.63 -43.41 5.39
C THR A 155 -7.22 -43.07 6.83
N ASN A 156 -8.07 -42.33 7.53
CA ASN A 156 -7.91 -42.01 8.95
C ASN A 156 -8.24 -43.22 9.83
N PRO A 157 -7.74 -43.28 11.08
CA PRO A 157 -8.07 -44.37 12.00
C PRO A 157 -9.57 -44.55 12.28
N ASP A 158 -10.38 -43.50 12.05
CA ASP A 158 -11.84 -43.53 12.20
C ASP A 158 -12.59 -44.01 10.94
N GLY A 159 -11.88 -44.39 9.88
CA GLY A 159 -12.43 -44.84 8.61
C GLY A 159 -12.82 -43.73 7.63
N THR A 160 -12.65 -42.46 8.00
CA THR A 160 -12.85 -41.33 7.08
C THR A 160 -11.62 -41.08 6.21
N PHE A 161 -11.76 -40.35 5.11
CA PHE A 161 -10.62 -39.93 4.30
C PHE A 161 -10.00 -38.63 4.85
N ALA A 162 -8.67 -38.55 4.85
CA ALA A 162 -7.94 -37.35 5.25
C ALA A 162 -8.20 -36.16 4.31
N ASN A 163 -8.56 -36.44 3.06
CA ASN A 163 -9.00 -35.44 2.09
C ASN A 163 -10.53 -35.43 2.00
N ALA A 164 -11.14 -34.33 2.44
CA ALA A 164 -12.60 -34.16 2.43
C ALA A 164 -13.18 -34.04 1.01
N SER A 165 -12.35 -33.85 -0.02
CA SER A 165 -12.80 -33.89 -1.43
C SER A 165 -13.11 -35.31 -1.91
N CYS A 166 -12.63 -36.32 -1.18
CA CYS A 166 -12.70 -37.72 -1.54
C CYS A 166 -13.86 -38.44 -0.82
N SER A 167 -14.46 -39.41 -1.50
CA SER A 167 -15.52 -40.27 -0.98
C SER A 167 -15.48 -41.66 -1.61
N ILE A 168 -15.93 -42.66 -0.87
CA ILE A 168 -16.20 -44.00 -1.40
C ILE A 168 -17.53 -43.92 -2.14
N GLN A 169 -17.51 -44.33 -3.40
CA GLN A 169 -18.71 -44.48 -4.20
C GLN A 169 -19.11 -45.95 -4.23
N ASP A 170 -20.15 -46.26 -3.46
CA ASP A 170 -20.66 -47.62 -3.32
C ASP A 170 -21.10 -48.19 -4.67
N TYR A 171 -20.76 -49.46 -4.92
CA TYR A 171 -21.09 -50.21 -6.14
C TYR A 171 -20.55 -49.63 -7.46
N LYS A 172 -19.60 -48.69 -7.43
CA LYS A 172 -19.13 -48.04 -8.67
C LYS A 172 -18.01 -48.77 -9.39
N ASP A 173 -17.62 -49.96 -8.94
CA ASP A 173 -16.73 -50.83 -9.70
C ASP A 173 -17.51 -51.59 -10.78
N THR A 174 -17.39 -51.18 -12.04
CA THR A 174 -18.05 -51.84 -13.19
C THR A 174 -17.33 -53.10 -13.64
N LEU A 175 -16.13 -53.33 -13.11
CA LEU A 175 -15.29 -54.49 -13.39
C LEU A 175 -15.38 -55.51 -12.25
N ASP A 176 -16.41 -55.49 -11.40
CA ASP A 176 -16.54 -56.41 -10.29
C ASP A 176 -18.00 -56.84 -10.12
N LEU A 177 -18.24 -58.13 -9.87
CA LEU A 177 -19.58 -58.65 -9.60
C LEU A 177 -20.18 -57.97 -8.36
N MET A 178 -19.36 -57.70 -7.35
CA MET A 178 -19.76 -57.04 -6.11
C MET A 178 -19.87 -55.51 -6.26
N GLY A 179 -19.69 -54.99 -7.48
CA GLY A 179 -19.87 -53.59 -7.81
C GLY A 179 -21.17 -53.33 -8.55
N ALA A 180 -21.08 -52.76 -9.75
CA ALA A 180 -22.24 -52.31 -10.50
C ALA A 180 -23.10 -53.49 -11.00
N SER A 181 -24.40 -53.47 -10.68
CA SER A 181 -25.35 -54.44 -11.24
C SER A 181 -25.47 -54.27 -12.77
N GLN A 182 -25.26 -55.36 -13.50
CA GLN A 182 -25.19 -55.38 -14.96
C GLN A 182 -25.54 -56.76 -15.53
N PRO A 183 -25.88 -56.89 -16.83
CA PRO A 183 -26.19 -58.19 -17.44
C PRO A 183 -25.03 -59.20 -17.41
N SER A 184 -23.79 -58.71 -17.42
CA SER A 184 -22.58 -59.53 -17.25
C SER A 184 -22.33 -59.83 -15.76
N GLN A 185 -21.50 -60.84 -15.50
CA GLN A 185 -21.09 -61.24 -14.16
C GLN A 185 -19.57 -61.26 -14.14
N PRO A 186 -18.89 -60.11 -14.07
CA PRO A 186 -17.43 -60.07 -14.14
C PRO A 186 -16.77 -60.76 -12.94
N VAL A 187 -15.46 -61.00 -13.03
CA VAL A 187 -14.74 -61.58 -11.89
C VAL A 187 -14.69 -60.59 -10.73
N ILE A 188 -14.79 -61.10 -9.50
CA ILE A 188 -14.54 -60.29 -8.31
C ILE A 188 -13.07 -59.89 -8.21
N SER A 189 -12.81 -58.75 -7.60
CA SER A 189 -11.49 -58.18 -7.41
C SER A 189 -10.61 -59.08 -6.54
N SER A 190 -9.32 -59.09 -6.84
CA SER A 190 -8.28 -59.83 -6.15
C SER A 190 -8.22 -59.63 -4.63
N PRO A 191 -8.43 -58.43 -4.03
CA PRO A 191 -8.54 -58.31 -2.57
C PRO A 191 -9.72 -59.10 -1.99
N MET A 192 -10.89 -59.06 -2.64
CA MET A 192 -12.08 -59.80 -2.19
C MET A 192 -11.92 -61.31 -2.44
N TRP A 193 -11.21 -61.67 -3.51
CA TRP A 193 -10.81 -63.03 -3.82
C TRP A 193 -9.95 -63.65 -2.71
N GLU A 194 -8.93 -62.90 -2.26
CA GLU A 194 -8.05 -63.31 -1.16
C GLU A 194 -8.81 -63.34 0.17
N PHE A 195 -9.61 -62.30 0.46
CA PHE A 195 -10.40 -62.21 1.69
C PHE A 195 -11.34 -63.41 1.88
N GLY A 196 -12.06 -63.79 0.82
CA GLY A 196 -12.98 -64.92 0.85
C GLY A 196 -12.30 -66.30 0.84
N GLY A 197 -10.99 -66.38 0.63
CA GLY A 197 -10.27 -67.65 0.55
C GLY A 197 -10.69 -68.54 -0.62
N PHE A 198 -11.18 -67.93 -1.70
CA PHE A 198 -11.79 -68.63 -2.84
C PHE A 198 -10.77 -69.30 -3.77
N GLY A 199 -9.54 -68.81 -3.76
CA GLY A 199 -8.45 -69.25 -4.61
C GLY A 199 -7.62 -70.43 -4.10
N ARG A 200 -6.76 -70.96 -4.96
CA ARG A 200 -5.73 -71.96 -4.70
C ARG A 200 -4.61 -71.45 -3.79
N GLY A 201 -4.45 -70.15 -3.66
CA GLY A 201 -3.39 -69.49 -2.90
C GLY A 201 -2.15 -69.14 -3.73
N ASP A 202 -2.18 -69.34 -5.06
CA ASP A 202 -1.07 -69.05 -5.99
C ASP A 202 -1.42 -68.03 -7.07
N GLU A 203 -2.63 -67.48 -7.03
CA GLU A 203 -3.14 -66.61 -8.09
C GLU A 203 -2.68 -65.16 -7.95
N ILE A 204 -2.37 -64.75 -6.73
CA ILE A 204 -1.91 -63.41 -6.38
C ILE A 204 -0.47 -63.54 -5.90
N LEU A 205 0.46 -62.89 -6.62
CA LEU A 205 1.85 -62.81 -6.21
C LEU A 205 2.01 -61.68 -5.19
N ASP A 206 2.40 -62.02 -3.96
CA ASP A 206 2.77 -61.03 -2.96
C ASP A 206 4.21 -60.52 -3.20
N ALA A 207 4.31 -59.27 -3.64
CA ALA A 207 5.56 -58.58 -3.90
C ALA A 207 6.17 -57.96 -2.62
N GLY A 208 5.51 -58.08 -1.47
CA GLY A 208 5.94 -57.48 -0.21
C GLY A 208 5.85 -55.94 -0.21
N SER A 209 6.71 -55.29 0.58
CA SER A 209 6.78 -53.83 0.61
C SER A 209 7.45 -53.27 -0.66
N ALA A 210 6.89 -52.20 -1.23
CA ALA A 210 7.44 -51.60 -2.45
C ALA A 210 8.90 -51.18 -2.25
N GLY A 211 9.80 -51.73 -3.08
CA GLY A 211 11.24 -51.45 -3.03
C GLY A 211 11.69 -50.32 -3.97
N THR A 212 12.98 -50.33 -4.31
CA THR A 212 13.60 -49.30 -5.17
C THR A 212 13.06 -49.34 -6.60
N ARG A 213 12.91 -50.53 -7.20
CA ARG A 213 12.25 -50.71 -8.50
C ARG A 213 11.98 -52.19 -8.71
N MET A 214 10.72 -52.55 -8.91
CA MET A 214 10.29 -53.95 -9.06
C MET A 214 9.42 -54.06 -10.31
N SER A 215 9.82 -54.90 -11.28
CA SER A 215 9.09 -55.05 -12.54
C SER A 215 8.44 -56.43 -12.63
N PHE A 216 7.20 -56.45 -13.08
CA PHE A 216 6.36 -57.65 -13.12
C PHE A 216 5.59 -57.75 -14.44
N THR A 217 5.25 -58.98 -14.81
CA THR A 217 4.36 -59.28 -15.94
C THR A 217 3.05 -59.83 -15.41
N LEU A 218 1.96 -59.10 -15.64
CA LEU A 218 0.59 -59.50 -15.30
C LEU A 218 -0.01 -60.38 -16.39
N LYS A 219 -0.91 -61.28 -15.97
CA LYS A 219 -1.73 -62.14 -16.83
C LYS A 219 -3.22 -61.82 -16.60
N PRO A 220 -4.14 -62.21 -17.50
CA PRO A 220 -5.54 -61.83 -17.38
C PRO A 220 -6.12 -62.34 -16.05
N TRP A 221 -6.72 -61.44 -15.26
CA TRP A 221 -7.27 -61.79 -13.95
C TRP A 221 -8.38 -62.84 -14.02
N ALA A 222 -9.22 -62.77 -15.07
CA ALA A 222 -10.25 -63.76 -15.37
C ALA A 222 -9.73 -65.10 -15.93
N GLY A 223 -8.40 -65.29 -16.02
CA GLY A 223 -7.77 -66.56 -16.35
C GLY A 223 -7.58 -67.49 -15.14
N THR A 224 -6.89 -68.62 -15.34
CA THR A 224 -6.67 -69.66 -14.30
C THR A 224 -5.20 -69.87 -13.94
N GLU A 225 -4.30 -69.08 -14.53
CA GLU A 225 -2.86 -69.16 -14.30
C GLU A 225 -2.46 -68.64 -12.91
N ALA A 226 -1.33 -69.10 -12.39
CA ALA A 226 -0.72 -68.56 -11.17
C ALA A 226 -0.15 -67.15 -11.43
N ASN A 227 -0.01 -66.35 -10.35
CA ASN A 227 0.58 -65.00 -10.34
C ASN A 227 -0.06 -64.05 -11.37
N ARG A 228 -1.39 -64.11 -11.52
CA ARG A 228 -2.15 -63.28 -12.47
C ARG A 228 -2.57 -61.92 -11.91
N ALA A 229 -2.49 -61.74 -10.59
CA ALA A 229 -2.53 -60.45 -9.94
C ALA A 229 -1.28 -60.26 -9.04
N LEU A 230 -0.99 -59.02 -8.71
CA LEU A 230 0.07 -58.65 -7.76
C LEU A 230 -0.57 -58.03 -6.53
N LYS A 231 0.07 -58.24 -5.37
CA LYS A 231 -0.21 -57.53 -4.12
C LYS A 231 1.07 -56.88 -3.65
N PHE A 232 1.02 -55.63 -3.21
CA PHE A 232 2.15 -54.99 -2.56
C PHE A 232 1.68 -54.10 -1.41
N THR A 233 2.59 -53.84 -0.47
CA THR A 233 2.39 -52.92 0.64
C THR A 233 3.15 -51.62 0.36
N ASP A 234 2.49 -50.47 0.49
CA ASP A 234 3.18 -49.18 0.45
C ASP A 234 4.07 -49.04 1.71
N PRO A 235 5.38 -48.77 1.57
CA PRO A 235 6.32 -48.78 2.69
C PRO A 235 6.15 -47.59 3.65
N VAL A 236 5.39 -46.57 3.26
CA VAL A 236 5.16 -45.36 4.07
C VAL A 236 3.79 -45.40 4.74
N SER A 237 2.72 -45.74 4.02
CA SER A 237 1.38 -45.82 4.61
C SER A 237 1.06 -47.16 5.27
N GLY A 238 1.70 -48.26 4.83
CA GLY A 238 1.34 -49.62 5.20
C GLY A 238 0.06 -50.14 4.55
N GLU A 239 -0.56 -49.35 3.66
CA GLU A 239 -1.75 -49.78 2.92
C GLU A 239 -1.39 -50.82 1.85
N VAL A 240 -2.33 -51.73 1.59
CA VAL A 240 -2.15 -52.86 0.68
C VAL A 240 -2.93 -52.62 -0.61
N TYR A 241 -2.23 -52.76 -1.73
CA TYR A 241 -2.77 -52.54 -3.06
C TYR A 241 -2.61 -53.79 -3.91
N TYR A 242 -3.58 -53.99 -4.78
CA TYR A 242 -3.64 -55.08 -5.71
C TYR A 242 -3.65 -54.56 -7.14
N ILE A 243 -2.94 -55.26 -8.02
CA ILE A 243 -2.80 -54.91 -9.42
C ILE A 243 -3.29 -56.08 -10.27
N GLU A 244 -4.31 -55.82 -11.07
CA GLU A 244 -5.00 -56.82 -11.89
C GLU A 244 -4.93 -56.42 -13.36
N LEU A 245 -4.62 -57.36 -14.26
CA LEU A 245 -4.81 -57.12 -15.68
C LEU A 245 -6.23 -57.53 -16.09
N ARG A 246 -7.01 -56.56 -16.55
CA ARG A 246 -8.37 -56.74 -17.04
C ARG A 246 -8.37 -56.77 -18.57
N LEU A 247 -8.67 -57.96 -19.10
CA LEU A 247 -8.75 -58.24 -20.54
C LEU A 247 -10.08 -58.92 -20.85
N PRO A 248 -10.60 -58.82 -22.09
CA PRO A 248 -11.92 -59.35 -22.44
C PRO A 248 -11.89 -60.87 -22.64
N VAL A 249 -11.66 -61.60 -21.55
CA VAL A 249 -11.58 -63.06 -21.49
C VAL A 249 -12.46 -63.60 -20.37
N GLY A 250 -13.01 -64.80 -20.55
CA GLY A 250 -13.88 -65.42 -19.55
C GLY A 250 -15.06 -64.52 -19.15
N TYR A 251 -15.30 -64.41 -17.84
CA TYR A 251 -16.37 -63.60 -17.27
C TYR A 251 -16.18 -62.08 -17.46
N ASP A 252 -14.97 -61.64 -17.83
CA ASP A 252 -14.66 -60.24 -18.12
C ASP A 252 -14.90 -59.84 -19.59
N SER A 253 -15.23 -60.81 -20.47
CA SER A 253 -15.40 -60.60 -21.91
C SER A 253 -16.26 -59.40 -22.30
N ALA A 254 -17.33 -59.13 -21.55
CA ALA A 254 -18.26 -58.04 -21.81
C ALA A 254 -17.85 -56.68 -21.20
N VAL A 255 -17.01 -56.67 -20.15
CA VAL A 255 -16.74 -55.45 -19.35
C VAL A 255 -15.32 -54.93 -19.49
N ALA A 256 -14.33 -55.81 -19.69
CA ALA A 256 -12.91 -55.45 -19.82
C ALA A 256 -12.56 -55.07 -21.28
N VAL A 257 -13.36 -54.18 -21.84
CA VAL A 257 -13.24 -53.64 -23.20
C VAL A 257 -13.01 -52.12 -23.14
N ASN A 258 -12.58 -51.51 -24.23
CA ASN A 258 -12.34 -50.06 -24.31
C ASN A 258 -11.43 -49.57 -23.17
N GLY A 259 -11.80 -48.49 -22.45
CA GLY A 259 -11.02 -47.96 -21.33
C GLY A 259 -11.02 -48.81 -20.06
N ASN A 260 -11.74 -49.94 -20.05
CA ASN A 260 -11.68 -50.96 -19.02
C ASN A 260 -10.76 -52.13 -19.40
N ARG A 261 -10.20 -52.14 -20.62
CA ARG A 261 -9.13 -53.04 -21.03
C ARG A 261 -7.78 -52.45 -20.61
N GLY A 262 -7.14 -53.01 -19.58
CA GLY A 262 -5.87 -52.48 -19.06
C GLY A 262 -5.58 -52.97 -17.65
N VAL A 263 -4.74 -52.23 -16.93
CA VAL A 263 -4.36 -52.57 -15.56
C VAL A 263 -5.27 -51.87 -14.56
N LYS A 264 -6.00 -52.64 -13.75
CA LYS A 264 -6.83 -52.12 -12.66
C LYS A 264 -6.02 -52.12 -11.36
N VAL A 265 -6.10 -51.02 -10.63
CA VAL A 265 -5.52 -50.87 -9.30
C VAL A 265 -6.65 -50.90 -8.28
N VAL A 266 -6.51 -51.72 -7.24
CA VAL A 266 -7.53 -51.93 -6.24
C VAL A 266 -6.92 -51.88 -4.85
N GLN A 267 -7.49 -51.09 -3.94
CA GLN A 267 -7.11 -51.05 -2.54
C GLN A 267 -8.01 -52.01 -1.73
N ALA A 268 -7.43 -52.70 -0.74
CA ALA A 268 -8.18 -53.56 0.16
C ALA A 268 -9.05 -52.75 1.13
N LEU A 269 -10.31 -53.15 1.33
CA LEU A 269 -11.22 -52.54 2.31
C LEU A 269 -11.98 -53.63 3.09
N GLY A 270 -11.25 -54.37 3.94
CA GLY A 270 -11.83 -55.49 4.70
C GLY A 270 -12.47 -56.53 3.76
N ALA A 271 -13.78 -56.73 3.90
CA ALA A 271 -14.55 -57.64 3.04
C ALA A 271 -14.95 -57.05 1.68
N GLY A 272 -14.66 -55.77 1.43
CA GLY A 272 -14.92 -55.07 0.18
C GLY A 272 -13.63 -54.56 -0.47
N SER A 273 -13.77 -53.73 -1.49
CA SER A 273 -12.63 -53.16 -2.22
C SER A 273 -12.90 -51.76 -2.74
N ILE A 274 -11.83 -51.03 -3.07
CA ILE A 274 -11.90 -49.70 -3.69
C ILE A 274 -11.07 -49.69 -4.97
N ALA A 275 -11.71 -49.53 -6.12
CA ALA A 275 -11.05 -49.31 -7.39
C ALA A 275 -10.45 -47.90 -7.45
N LEU A 276 -9.14 -47.82 -7.71
CA LEU A 276 -8.38 -46.58 -7.87
C LEU A 276 -8.18 -46.32 -9.36
N GLN A 277 -9.05 -45.46 -9.90
CA GLN A 277 -9.21 -45.26 -11.34
C GLN A 277 -8.24 -44.19 -11.87
N PRO A 278 -7.94 -44.18 -13.19
CA PRO A 278 -7.12 -43.13 -13.82
C PRO A 278 -7.65 -41.70 -13.63
N SER A 279 -8.97 -41.56 -13.43
CA SER A 279 -9.63 -40.29 -13.12
C SER A 279 -10.63 -40.49 -12.00
N THR A 280 -10.47 -39.76 -10.92
CA THR A 280 -11.38 -39.72 -9.77
C THR A 280 -12.30 -38.50 -9.78
N LEU A 281 -12.15 -37.61 -10.76
CA LEU A 281 -13.06 -36.49 -10.98
C LEU A 281 -14.47 -37.00 -11.29
N GLY A 282 -15.47 -36.23 -10.84
CA GLY A 282 -16.87 -36.53 -11.12
C GLY A 282 -17.13 -36.67 -12.62
N PHE A 283 -17.83 -37.73 -13.01
CA PHE A 283 -18.13 -38.03 -14.41
C PHE A 283 -19.64 -37.93 -14.69
N PRO A 284 -20.04 -37.57 -15.92
CA PRO A 284 -21.44 -37.57 -16.32
C PRO A 284 -21.99 -39.01 -16.42
N GLY A 285 -23.07 -39.30 -15.72
CA GLY A 285 -23.74 -40.60 -15.72
C GLY A 285 -23.57 -41.37 -14.41
N TYR A 286 -24.12 -42.58 -14.37
CA TYR A 286 -24.20 -43.35 -13.11
C TYR A 286 -22.92 -44.13 -12.79
N TYR A 287 -22.03 -44.41 -13.76
CA TYR A 287 -20.79 -45.17 -13.56
C TYR A 287 -19.61 -44.60 -14.35
N GLY A 288 -18.39 -44.80 -13.82
CA GLY A 288 -17.15 -44.40 -14.47
C GLY A 288 -16.88 -45.30 -15.69
N LYS A 289 -16.58 -44.70 -16.84
CA LYS A 289 -16.42 -45.46 -18.10
C LYS A 289 -15.05 -46.12 -18.26
N ASN A 290 -14.04 -45.62 -17.55
CA ASN A 290 -12.65 -46.06 -17.68
C ASN A 290 -12.04 -46.29 -16.29
N GLN A 291 -11.92 -47.55 -15.90
CA GLN A 291 -11.40 -47.95 -14.59
C GLN A 291 -10.03 -48.63 -14.66
N ALA A 292 -9.48 -48.78 -15.87
CA ALA A 292 -8.19 -49.42 -16.09
C ALA A 292 -7.15 -48.44 -16.63
N TRP A 293 -5.96 -48.47 -16.03
CA TRP A 293 -4.76 -47.75 -16.40
C TRP A 293 -4.15 -48.32 -17.69
N GLN A 294 -3.67 -47.42 -18.52
CA GLN A 294 -3.15 -47.66 -19.87
C GLN A 294 -1.62 -47.51 -19.92
N PRO A 295 -0.93 -48.09 -20.93
CA PRO A 295 0.50 -47.91 -21.11
C PRO A 295 0.94 -46.44 -21.09
N GLY A 296 2.04 -46.16 -20.39
CA GLY A 296 2.57 -44.82 -20.18
C GLY A 296 1.92 -44.05 -19.03
N GLN A 297 0.82 -44.55 -18.45
CA GLN A 297 0.22 -43.96 -17.25
C GLN A 297 0.89 -44.49 -15.98
N THR A 298 0.81 -43.70 -14.90
CA THR A 298 1.33 -44.08 -13.59
C THR A 298 0.29 -43.74 -12.53
N PHE A 299 -0.10 -44.76 -11.76
CA PHE A 299 -0.83 -44.59 -10.51
C PHE A 299 0.17 -44.23 -9.41
N THR A 300 -0.15 -43.25 -8.58
CA THR A 300 0.64 -42.92 -7.39
C THR A 300 -0.21 -43.06 -6.15
N THR A 301 0.24 -43.85 -5.19
CA THR A 301 -0.39 -43.97 -3.86
C THR A 301 -0.37 -42.62 -3.15
N HIS A 302 -1.24 -42.42 -2.17
CA HIS A 302 -1.26 -41.18 -1.38
C HIS A 302 0.06 -40.93 -0.63
N ALA A 303 0.90 -41.97 -0.49
CA ALA A 303 2.20 -41.92 0.17
C ALA A 303 3.39 -41.93 -0.81
N GLY A 304 3.13 -41.93 -2.12
CA GLY A 304 4.13 -41.63 -3.16
C GLY A 304 4.73 -42.84 -3.88
N THR A 305 4.37 -44.07 -3.53
CA THR A 305 4.71 -45.26 -4.33
C THR A 305 4.04 -45.19 -5.69
N ARG A 306 4.81 -45.47 -6.74
CA ARG A 306 4.37 -45.40 -8.13
C ARG A 306 4.18 -46.78 -8.71
N VAL A 307 3.07 -46.97 -9.43
CA VAL A 307 2.82 -48.12 -10.29
C VAL A 307 2.73 -47.61 -11.73
N SER A 308 3.79 -47.83 -12.50
CA SER A 308 3.86 -47.46 -13.91
C SER A 308 3.40 -48.63 -14.78
N ILE A 309 2.54 -48.32 -15.76
CA ILE A 309 2.10 -49.30 -16.76
C ILE A 309 3.04 -49.21 -17.95
N ASP A 310 3.98 -50.16 -18.05
CA ASP A 310 5.08 -50.10 -19.01
C ASP A 310 4.61 -50.47 -20.42
N TRP A 311 3.79 -51.51 -20.54
CA TRP A 311 3.24 -52.00 -21.82
C TRP A 311 1.99 -52.86 -21.60
N LEU A 312 1.19 -53.04 -22.66
CA LEU A 312 -0.03 -53.86 -22.68
C LEU A 312 -0.12 -54.65 -23.99
N SER A 313 -0.46 -55.94 -23.90
CA SER A 313 -0.73 -56.84 -25.04
C SER A 313 -2.14 -57.44 -24.95
N SER A 314 -2.51 -58.32 -25.88
CA SER A 314 -3.78 -59.07 -25.83
C SER A 314 -3.84 -60.11 -24.72
N THR A 315 -2.70 -60.47 -24.12
CA THR A 315 -2.58 -61.55 -23.13
C THR A 315 -1.80 -61.18 -21.87
N ALA A 316 -1.12 -60.03 -21.82
CA ALA A 316 -0.28 -59.65 -20.69
C ALA A 316 -0.11 -58.13 -20.58
N ALA A 317 0.43 -57.67 -19.44
CA ALA A 317 0.85 -56.29 -19.23
C ALA A 317 2.12 -56.24 -18.39
N GLY A 318 3.02 -55.29 -18.69
CA GLY A 318 4.19 -55.01 -17.88
C GLY A 318 3.91 -53.88 -16.92
N VAL A 319 4.25 -54.06 -15.64
CA VAL A 319 4.12 -53.02 -14.62
C VAL A 319 5.41 -52.89 -13.82
N THR A 320 5.73 -51.66 -13.44
CA THR A 320 6.85 -51.36 -12.55
C THR A 320 6.33 -50.67 -11.29
N ILE A 321 6.68 -51.21 -10.13
CA ILE A 321 6.37 -50.66 -8.82
C ILE A 321 7.65 -50.07 -8.22
N GLU A 322 7.59 -48.81 -7.79
CA GLU A 322 8.72 -48.09 -7.21
C GLU A 322 8.28 -47.22 -6.03
N SER A 323 8.89 -47.41 -4.88
CA SER A 323 8.65 -46.56 -3.70
C SER A 323 9.13 -45.13 -3.92
N VAL A 324 8.55 -44.18 -3.19
CA VAL A 324 9.01 -42.77 -3.20
C VAL A 324 10.51 -42.64 -2.88
N ALA A 325 11.01 -43.45 -1.94
CA ALA A 325 12.43 -43.51 -1.61
C ALA A 325 13.28 -44.02 -2.78
N GLY A 326 12.79 -44.97 -3.57
CA GLY A 326 13.44 -45.43 -4.80
C GLY A 326 13.53 -44.34 -5.87
N VAL A 327 12.41 -43.63 -6.11
CA VAL A 327 12.38 -42.48 -7.04
C VAL A 327 13.40 -41.42 -6.63
N ALA A 328 13.39 -41.05 -5.34
CA ALA A 328 14.28 -40.05 -4.78
C ALA A 328 15.75 -40.51 -4.84
N ALA A 329 16.05 -41.76 -4.50
CA ALA A 329 17.41 -42.31 -4.57
C ALA A 329 18.01 -42.21 -5.98
N ARG A 330 17.24 -42.56 -7.01
CA ARG A 330 17.67 -42.43 -8.41
C ARG A 330 17.96 -40.97 -8.77
N ALA A 331 17.16 -40.03 -8.29
CA ALA A 331 17.35 -38.61 -8.57
C ALA A 331 18.51 -37.99 -7.78
N ILE A 332 18.71 -38.42 -6.54
CA ILE A 332 19.76 -37.95 -5.64
C ILE A 332 21.14 -38.43 -6.08
N ALA A 333 21.28 -39.68 -6.49
CA ALA A 333 22.56 -40.29 -6.85
C ALA A 333 23.42 -39.47 -7.85
N PRO A 334 22.90 -39.00 -9.01
CA PRO A 334 23.69 -38.20 -9.94
C PRO A 334 24.06 -36.81 -9.41
N VAL A 335 23.23 -36.22 -8.54
CA VAL A 335 23.52 -34.91 -7.92
C VAL A 335 24.60 -35.05 -6.86
N ALA A 336 24.52 -36.12 -6.07
CA ALA A 336 25.53 -36.45 -5.08
C ALA A 336 26.90 -36.70 -5.73
N SER A 337 26.95 -37.48 -6.81
CA SER A 337 28.20 -37.77 -7.51
C SER A 337 28.82 -36.56 -8.20
N ALA A 338 28.00 -35.61 -8.67
CA ALA A 338 28.46 -34.37 -9.27
C ALA A 338 28.94 -33.33 -8.24
N THR A 339 28.61 -33.50 -6.94
CA THR A 339 28.90 -32.52 -5.89
C THR A 339 29.98 -33.06 -4.95
N ALA A 340 31.25 -32.95 -5.36
CA ALA A 340 32.40 -33.49 -4.63
C ALA A 340 32.44 -33.11 -3.15
N SER A 341 31.97 -31.91 -2.83
CA SER A 341 32.01 -31.37 -1.47
C SER A 341 31.05 -31.99 -0.47
N LEU A 342 30.13 -32.85 -0.92
CA LEU A 342 29.23 -33.58 -0.04
C LEU A 342 29.94 -34.72 0.71
N GLY A 343 30.99 -35.32 0.13
CA GLY A 343 31.65 -36.51 0.71
C GLY A 343 30.76 -37.76 0.67
N ASN A 344 30.99 -38.69 1.60
CA ASN A 344 30.25 -39.95 1.64
C ASN A 344 28.82 -39.77 2.20
N ALA A 345 27.91 -40.64 1.77
CA ALA A 345 26.56 -40.69 2.33
C ALA A 345 26.61 -41.18 3.79
N THR A 346 25.95 -40.45 4.69
CA THR A 346 25.84 -40.79 6.12
C THR A 346 24.47 -41.34 6.49
N SER A 347 23.52 -41.34 5.55
CA SER A 347 22.19 -41.93 5.70
C SER A 347 21.73 -42.63 4.41
N GLY A 348 20.71 -43.48 4.53
CA GLY A 348 19.85 -43.81 3.40
C GLY A 348 18.98 -42.62 2.99
N VAL A 349 18.17 -42.79 1.95
CA VAL A 349 17.17 -41.79 1.56
C VAL A 349 16.02 -41.80 2.57
N LEU A 350 15.78 -40.65 3.19
CA LEU A 350 14.71 -40.44 4.16
C LEU A 350 13.61 -39.59 3.51
N CYS A 351 12.39 -40.12 3.50
CA CYS A 351 11.22 -39.47 2.92
C CYS A 351 10.21 -39.06 4.00
N GLY A 352 9.16 -38.35 3.58
CA GLY A 352 8.15 -37.80 4.49
C GLY A 352 8.35 -36.33 4.83
N LEU A 353 9.23 -35.63 4.09
CA LEU A 353 9.29 -34.18 4.13
C LEU A 353 8.05 -33.56 3.47
N ARG A 354 7.88 -32.26 3.66
CA ARG A 354 6.82 -31.45 3.06
C ARG A 354 6.66 -31.74 1.56
N ASP A 355 5.42 -31.80 1.08
CA ASP A 355 5.08 -32.02 -0.34
C ASP A 355 5.62 -33.34 -0.93
N GLY A 356 5.81 -34.35 -0.08
CA GLY A 356 6.31 -35.67 -0.48
C GLY A 356 7.82 -35.71 -0.72
N GLY A 357 8.55 -34.74 -0.16
CA GLY A 357 10.00 -34.66 -0.33
C GLY A 357 10.76 -35.74 0.43
N CYS A 358 11.97 -35.95 -0.04
CA CYS A 358 12.97 -36.82 0.55
C CYS A 358 14.31 -36.12 0.59
N TYR A 359 15.21 -36.61 1.42
CA TYR A 359 16.60 -36.17 1.42
C TYR A 359 17.55 -37.32 1.72
N GLN A 360 18.81 -37.12 1.39
CA GLN A 360 19.90 -37.97 1.84
C GLN A 360 20.98 -37.09 2.46
N ALA A 361 21.48 -37.51 3.62
CA ALA A 361 22.56 -36.84 4.32
C ALA A 361 23.92 -37.37 3.85
N PHE A 362 24.87 -36.46 3.76
CA PHE A 362 26.28 -36.68 3.43
C PHE A 362 27.16 -35.94 4.43
N GLU A 363 28.43 -36.30 4.53
CA GLU A 363 29.40 -35.72 5.47
C GLU A 363 29.43 -34.17 5.42
N GLY A 364 29.36 -33.59 4.22
CA GLY A 364 29.43 -32.15 3.97
C GLY A 364 28.09 -31.43 3.72
N GLY A 365 26.98 -32.16 3.64
CA GLY A 365 25.70 -31.55 3.29
C GLY A 365 24.57 -32.54 3.05
N THR A 366 23.59 -32.13 2.25
CA THR A 366 22.39 -32.92 1.98
C THR A 366 21.95 -32.74 0.54
N VAL A 367 21.44 -33.80 -0.08
CA VAL A 367 20.69 -33.67 -1.33
C VAL A 367 19.22 -33.82 -1.00
N HIS A 368 18.43 -32.80 -1.31
CA HIS A 368 16.97 -32.83 -1.16
C HIS A 368 16.34 -33.09 -2.52
N TRP A 369 15.28 -33.90 -2.53
CA TRP A 369 14.46 -34.17 -3.70
C TRP A 369 12.99 -33.97 -3.33
N VAL A 370 12.22 -33.34 -4.20
CA VAL A 370 10.77 -33.27 -4.06
C VAL A 370 10.11 -33.47 -5.43
N PRO A 371 8.93 -34.14 -5.50
CA PRO A 371 8.19 -34.26 -6.72
C PRO A 371 7.99 -32.91 -7.43
N GLY A 372 8.18 -32.88 -8.75
CA GLY A 372 8.01 -31.68 -9.58
C GLY A 372 9.19 -30.70 -9.60
N VAL A 373 10.08 -30.72 -8.59
CA VAL A 373 11.27 -29.84 -8.54
C VAL A 373 12.55 -30.60 -8.92
N GLY A 374 12.71 -31.83 -8.44
CA GLY A 374 13.92 -32.62 -8.66
C GLY A 374 14.89 -32.57 -7.47
N ALA A 375 16.11 -33.07 -7.68
CA ALA A 375 17.12 -33.21 -6.64
C ALA A 375 18.16 -32.08 -6.71
N TYR A 376 18.50 -31.48 -5.56
CA TYR A 376 19.53 -30.44 -5.47
C TYR A 376 20.34 -30.58 -4.18
N ALA A 377 21.65 -30.41 -4.29
CA ALA A 377 22.57 -30.42 -3.17
C ALA A 377 22.58 -29.07 -2.45
N THR A 378 22.62 -29.11 -1.12
CA THR A 378 22.90 -27.96 -0.27
C THR A 378 24.02 -28.33 0.70
N TRP A 379 24.96 -27.41 0.93
CA TRP A 379 26.14 -27.64 1.76
C TRP A 379 26.67 -26.30 2.31
N GLY A 380 27.66 -26.37 3.21
CA GLY A 380 28.37 -25.21 3.74
C GLY A 380 27.48 -24.11 4.35
N GLY A 381 27.88 -22.85 4.15
CA GLY A 381 27.20 -21.68 4.70
C GLY A 381 25.78 -21.50 4.17
N ILE A 382 25.54 -21.80 2.90
CA ILE A 382 24.20 -21.71 2.29
C ILE A 382 23.22 -22.66 2.99
N ARG A 383 23.63 -23.93 3.19
CA ARG A 383 22.80 -24.90 3.93
C ARG A 383 22.59 -24.49 5.38
N ALA A 384 23.61 -23.98 6.04
CA ALA A 384 23.50 -23.51 7.43
C ALA A 384 22.45 -22.39 7.55
N THR A 385 22.47 -21.42 6.65
CA THR A 385 21.47 -20.33 6.60
C THR A 385 20.09 -20.84 6.25
N TRP A 386 19.96 -21.76 5.29
CA TRP A 386 18.67 -22.38 4.97
C TRP A 386 18.08 -23.14 6.16
N GLY A 387 18.92 -23.88 6.90
CA GLY A 387 18.53 -24.59 8.11
C GLY A 387 18.08 -23.66 9.24
N ALA A 388 18.80 -22.55 9.45
CA ALA A 388 18.41 -21.53 10.42
C ALA A 388 17.07 -20.85 10.07
N LEU A 389 16.66 -20.89 8.80
CA LEU A 389 15.40 -20.36 8.30
C LEU A 389 14.28 -21.41 8.22
N GLY A 390 14.50 -22.63 8.74
CA GLY A 390 13.49 -23.69 8.82
C GLY A 390 13.45 -24.67 7.65
N TYR A 391 14.52 -24.76 6.85
CA TYR A 391 14.61 -25.64 5.68
C TYR A 391 13.39 -25.52 4.73
N GLU A 392 12.82 -26.63 4.27
CA GLU A 392 11.67 -26.69 3.36
C GLU A 392 10.36 -26.17 4.00
N ASN A 393 10.31 -26.11 5.33
CA ASN A 393 9.18 -25.56 6.07
C ASN A 393 9.29 -24.02 6.22
N GLY A 394 10.44 -23.44 5.90
CA GLY A 394 10.69 -22.01 5.91
C GLY A 394 10.13 -21.26 4.70
N LYS A 395 10.30 -19.93 4.71
CA LYS A 395 9.88 -19.03 3.60
C LYS A 395 10.54 -19.37 2.26
N LEU A 396 11.72 -20.00 2.27
CA LEU A 396 12.47 -20.32 1.06
C LEU A 396 11.97 -21.58 0.35
N GLY A 397 11.40 -22.55 1.06
CA GLY A 397 11.05 -23.86 0.49
C GLY A 397 12.28 -24.66 0.05
N TYR A 398 12.10 -25.55 -0.93
CA TYR A 398 13.16 -26.40 -1.47
C TYR A 398 14.14 -25.64 -2.37
N PRO A 399 15.41 -26.08 -2.44
CA PRO A 399 16.34 -25.62 -3.47
C PRO A 399 15.81 -25.94 -4.88
N VAL A 400 16.03 -25.03 -5.83
CA VAL A 400 15.62 -25.17 -7.24
C VAL A 400 16.79 -25.02 -8.22
N THR A 401 17.98 -24.71 -7.72
CA THR A 401 19.22 -24.71 -8.51
C THR A 401 20.32 -25.40 -7.73
N ASN A 402 21.38 -25.81 -8.43
CA ASN A 402 22.67 -26.04 -7.79
C ASN A 402 23.26 -24.71 -7.29
N GLU A 403 24.27 -24.78 -6.43
CA GLU A 403 25.06 -23.61 -6.05
C GLU A 403 25.85 -23.10 -7.27
N ILE A 404 25.72 -21.81 -7.56
CA ILE A 404 26.38 -21.12 -8.67
C ILE A 404 27.42 -20.17 -8.07
N CYS A 405 28.69 -20.46 -8.32
CA CYS A 405 29.83 -19.66 -7.87
C CYS A 405 30.42 -18.81 -8.99
N GLY A 406 31.29 -17.87 -8.62
CA GLY A 406 31.93 -16.92 -9.55
C GLY A 406 31.32 -15.53 -9.52
N LEU A 407 30.52 -15.22 -8.49
CA LEU A 407 30.04 -13.86 -8.23
C LEU A 407 31.19 -12.96 -7.73
N ALA A 408 30.93 -11.65 -7.66
CA ALA A 408 31.89 -10.65 -7.22
C ALA A 408 32.63 -11.07 -5.93
N ASN A 409 33.95 -10.88 -5.89
CA ASN A 409 34.81 -11.24 -4.74
C ASN A 409 34.71 -12.73 -4.31
N GLY A 410 34.43 -13.64 -5.25
CA GLY A 410 34.41 -15.08 -4.99
C GLY A 410 33.14 -15.58 -4.29
N GLY A 411 32.03 -14.85 -4.43
CA GLY A 411 30.76 -15.28 -3.87
C GLY A 411 30.07 -16.37 -4.70
N CYS A 412 29.08 -16.98 -4.07
CA CYS A 412 28.21 -17.98 -4.65
C CYS A 412 26.76 -17.69 -4.28
N TYR A 413 25.81 -18.24 -5.02
CA TYR A 413 24.41 -18.19 -4.63
C TYR A 413 23.69 -19.48 -4.99
N GLN A 414 22.56 -19.72 -4.33
CA GLN A 414 21.65 -20.80 -4.67
C GLN A 414 20.21 -20.30 -4.67
N GLY A 415 19.46 -20.73 -5.68
CA GLY A 415 18.03 -20.49 -5.81
C GLY A 415 17.20 -21.48 -5.00
N PHE A 416 16.16 -20.96 -4.37
CA PHE A 416 15.12 -21.68 -3.66
C PHE A 416 13.75 -21.25 -4.19
N GLN A 417 12.71 -22.05 -3.96
CA GLN A 417 11.35 -21.76 -4.44
C GLN A 417 10.88 -20.34 -4.09
N GLY A 418 11.22 -19.85 -2.89
CA GLY A 418 10.81 -18.54 -2.37
C GLY A 418 11.87 -17.43 -2.45
N GLY A 419 13.09 -17.69 -2.91
CA GLY A 419 14.15 -16.70 -2.88
C GLY A 419 15.54 -17.23 -3.20
N THR A 420 16.57 -16.52 -2.75
CA THR A 420 17.97 -16.91 -2.98
C THR A 420 18.79 -16.70 -1.73
N ILE A 421 19.73 -17.61 -1.47
CA ILE A 421 20.78 -17.42 -0.46
C ILE A 421 22.08 -17.08 -1.20
N HIS A 422 22.71 -15.97 -0.83
CA HIS A 422 24.01 -15.57 -1.35
C HIS A 422 25.05 -15.72 -0.26
N TYR A 423 26.19 -16.33 -0.61
CA TYR A 423 27.36 -16.48 0.22
C TYR A 423 28.50 -15.63 -0.35
N ALA A 424 29.24 -14.95 0.53
CA ALA A 424 30.49 -14.29 0.16
C ALA A 424 31.57 -14.50 1.23
N PRO A 425 32.84 -14.73 0.82
CA PRO A 425 33.96 -14.84 1.74
C PRO A 425 34.07 -13.62 2.67
N GLY A 426 34.24 -13.86 3.97
CA GLY A 426 34.33 -12.81 4.98
C GLY A 426 33.01 -12.14 5.38
N ILE A 427 31.91 -12.43 4.67
CA ILE A 427 30.56 -11.89 4.96
C ILE A 427 29.65 -12.97 5.55
N GLY A 428 29.67 -14.16 4.96
CA GLY A 428 28.76 -15.26 5.31
C GLY A 428 27.65 -15.44 4.28
N ALA A 429 26.64 -16.25 4.63
CA ALA A 429 25.51 -16.59 3.76
C ALA A 429 24.21 -15.96 4.27
N TYR A 430 23.50 -15.20 3.43
CA TYR A 430 22.25 -14.54 3.80
C TYR A 430 21.19 -14.70 2.72
N ALA A 431 19.97 -14.92 3.18
CA ALA A 431 18.81 -15.12 2.34
C ALA A 431 18.18 -13.78 1.95
N THR A 432 17.66 -13.72 0.72
CA THR A 432 16.92 -12.59 0.17
C THR A 432 15.67 -13.15 -0.52
N TRP A 433 14.52 -12.51 -0.33
CA TRP A 433 13.27 -12.91 -0.97
C TRP A 433 12.36 -11.69 -1.20
N GLY A 434 11.24 -11.92 -1.91
CA GLY A 434 10.17 -10.95 -2.09
C GLY A 434 10.64 -9.58 -2.62
N GLY A 435 10.00 -8.52 -2.15
CA GLY A 435 10.26 -7.15 -2.59
C GLY A 435 11.69 -6.69 -2.35
N ILE A 436 12.32 -7.11 -1.24
CA ILE A 436 13.71 -6.75 -0.93
C ILE A 436 14.67 -7.31 -1.99
N ARG A 437 14.53 -8.60 -2.32
CA ARG A 437 15.35 -9.23 -3.37
C ARG A 437 15.12 -8.57 -4.73
N THR A 438 13.87 -8.28 -5.08
CA THR A 438 13.53 -7.59 -6.33
C THR A 438 14.19 -6.22 -6.42
N SER A 439 14.15 -5.43 -5.33
CA SER A 439 14.78 -4.12 -5.26
C SER A 439 16.31 -4.21 -5.36
N TRP A 440 16.92 -5.16 -4.65
CA TRP A 440 18.36 -5.41 -4.75
C TRP A 440 18.79 -5.83 -6.16
N GLY A 441 18.00 -6.69 -6.82
CA GLY A 441 18.26 -7.10 -8.20
C GLY A 441 18.18 -5.96 -9.20
N ALA A 442 17.21 -5.05 -9.04
CA ALA A 442 17.11 -3.84 -9.86
C ALA A 442 18.29 -2.88 -9.66
N LEU A 443 18.99 -2.99 -8.54
CA LEU A 443 20.19 -2.20 -8.21
C LEU A 443 21.50 -2.91 -8.61
N GLY A 444 21.43 -4.05 -9.31
CA GLY A 444 22.60 -4.77 -9.82
C GLY A 444 23.15 -5.85 -8.88
N TYR A 445 22.36 -6.31 -7.90
CA TYR A 445 22.76 -7.31 -6.92
C TYR A 445 24.11 -6.97 -6.23
N GLU A 446 25.01 -7.93 -6.09
CA GLU A 446 26.32 -7.78 -5.46
C GLU A 446 27.30 -6.88 -6.23
N ASN A 447 27.05 -6.67 -7.53
CA ASN A 447 27.81 -5.74 -8.36
C ASN A 447 27.32 -4.29 -8.22
N GLY A 448 26.16 -4.11 -7.57
CA GLY A 448 25.55 -2.82 -7.31
C GLY A 448 26.16 -2.06 -6.14
N LYS A 449 25.66 -0.84 -5.91
CA LYS A 449 26.11 0.06 -4.82
C LYS A 449 25.90 -0.53 -3.41
N LEU A 450 25.01 -1.50 -3.26
CA LEU A 450 24.72 -2.14 -1.98
C LEU A 450 25.70 -3.29 -1.64
N GLY A 451 26.29 -3.95 -2.62
CA GLY A 451 27.08 -5.17 -2.39
C GLY A 451 26.23 -6.35 -1.87
N TYR A 452 26.88 -7.29 -1.18
CA TYR A 452 26.21 -8.46 -0.60
C TYR A 452 25.32 -8.11 0.60
N PRO A 453 24.27 -8.91 0.86
CA PRO A 453 23.55 -8.86 2.13
C PRO A 453 24.49 -9.20 3.29
N VAL A 454 24.31 -8.52 4.43
CA VAL A 454 25.07 -8.75 5.68
C VAL A 454 24.17 -9.17 6.84
N THR A 455 22.85 -9.18 6.62
CA THR A 455 21.85 -9.75 7.54
C THR A 455 20.82 -10.54 6.74
N ASN A 456 20.05 -11.41 7.39
CA ASN A 456 18.75 -11.83 6.85
C ASN A 456 17.72 -10.68 6.98
N GLU A 457 16.54 -10.83 6.38
CA GLU A 457 15.41 -9.91 6.57
C GLU A 457 14.99 -9.86 8.05
N ILE A 458 14.92 -8.66 8.62
CA ILE A 458 14.46 -8.38 9.98
C ILE A 458 13.12 -7.66 9.88
N CYS A 459 12.07 -8.30 10.37
CA CYS A 459 10.70 -7.76 10.38
C CYS A 459 10.28 -7.29 11.78
N GLY A 460 9.17 -6.55 11.84
CA GLY A 460 8.64 -5.97 13.08
C GLY A 460 8.83 -4.46 13.17
N LEU A 461 9.19 -3.79 12.06
CA LEU A 461 9.18 -2.34 11.98
C LEU A 461 7.75 -1.78 11.94
N ALA A 462 7.63 -0.46 12.09
CA ALA A 462 6.35 0.25 12.08
C ALA A 462 5.46 -0.18 10.89
N ASN A 463 4.16 -0.38 11.15
CA ASN A 463 3.16 -0.78 10.14
C ASN A 463 3.49 -2.11 9.40
N GLY A 464 4.18 -3.03 10.06
CA GLY A 464 4.49 -4.36 9.51
C GLY A 464 5.65 -4.34 8.51
N GLY A 465 6.52 -3.33 8.57
CA GLY A 465 7.69 -3.26 7.72
C GLY A 465 8.81 -4.21 8.14
N CYS A 466 9.73 -4.40 7.21
CA CYS A 466 10.95 -5.17 7.38
C CYS A 466 12.13 -4.41 6.78
N TYR A 467 13.34 -4.74 7.19
CA TYR A 467 14.54 -4.26 6.53
C TYR A 467 15.59 -5.36 6.41
N GLN A 468 16.54 -5.14 5.51
CA GLN A 468 17.71 -5.99 5.37
C GLN A 468 18.96 -5.12 5.20
N GLY A 469 20.02 -5.50 5.91
CA GLY A 469 21.33 -4.88 5.80
C GLY A 469 22.12 -5.43 4.63
N PHE A 470 22.81 -4.53 3.93
CA PHE A 470 23.78 -4.82 2.88
C PHE A 470 25.08 -4.06 3.18
N GLN A 471 26.19 -4.46 2.58
CA GLN A 471 27.50 -3.84 2.83
C GLN A 471 27.48 -2.30 2.66
N GLY A 472 26.77 -1.81 1.64
CA GLY A 472 26.69 -0.39 1.29
C GLY A 472 25.47 0.35 1.85
N GLY A 473 24.54 -0.33 2.53
CA GLY A 473 23.29 0.31 2.95
C GLY A 473 22.22 -0.66 3.43
N THR A 474 20.97 -0.26 3.31
CA THR A 474 19.82 -1.06 3.76
C THR A 474 18.68 -0.96 2.77
N ILE A 475 17.95 -2.05 2.57
CA ILE A 475 16.66 -2.01 1.87
C ILE A 475 15.56 -2.14 2.92
N HIS A 476 14.61 -1.20 2.90
CA HIS A 476 13.43 -1.24 3.77
C HIS A 476 12.21 -1.56 2.92
N TYR A 477 11.41 -2.51 3.39
CA TYR A 477 10.12 -2.89 2.84
C TYR A 477 9.00 -2.48 3.77
N ALA A 478 7.92 -1.94 3.22
CA ALA A 478 6.68 -1.71 3.95
C ALA A 478 5.46 -2.11 3.10
N PRO A 479 4.43 -2.74 3.72
CA PRO A 479 3.17 -3.06 3.05
C PRO A 479 2.55 -1.81 2.41
N GLY A 480 2.11 -1.93 1.15
CA GLY A 480 1.52 -0.83 0.38
C GLY A 480 2.50 0.23 -0.15
N ILE A 481 3.78 0.19 0.26
CA ILE A 481 4.81 1.14 -0.20
C ILE A 481 5.79 0.47 -1.17
N GLY A 482 6.26 -0.73 -0.84
CA GLY A 482 7.29 -1.46 -1.59
C GLY A 482 8.64 -1.48 -0.86
N ALA A 483 9.70 -1.87 -1.57
CA ALA A 483 11.04 -2.03 -1.02
C ALA A 483 12.04 -1.06 -1.67
N TYR A 484 12.64 -0.18 -0.87
CA TYR A 484 13.56 0.85 -1.36
C TYR A 484 14.87 0.88 -0.58
N ALA A 485 15.95 1.06 -1.32
CA ALA A 485 17.29 1.12 -0.78
C ALA A 485 17.63 2.52 -0.26
N THR A 486 18.32 2.57 0.87
CA THR A 486 18.90 3.79 1.43
C THR A 486 20.37 3.54 1.74
N TRP A 487 21.24 4.52 1.46
CA TRP A 487 22.68 4.44 1.74
C TRP A 487 23.28 5.83 2.00
N GLY A 488 24.55 5.85 2.39
CA GLY A 488 25.36 7.09 2.51
C GLY A 488 24.72 8.18 3.39
N GLY A 489 24.94 9.44 2.99
CA GLY A 489 24.46 10.62 3.72
C GLY A 489 22.94 10.70 3.86
N ILE A 490 22.19 10.24 2.84
CA ILE A 490 20.72 10.20 2.89
C ILE A 490 20.25 9.26 4.00
N ARG A 491 20.77 8.03 4.05
CA ARG A 491 20.44 7.08 5.11
C ARG A 491 20.87 7.58 6.49
N ALA A 492 22.06 8.19 6.59
CA ALA A 492 22.53 8.74 7.86
C ALA A 492 21.60 9.85 8.39
N THR A 493 21.14 10.73 7.50
CA THR A 493 20.19 11.80 7.84
C THR A 493 18.83 11.24 8.25
N TRP A 494 18.31 10.27 7.49
CA TRP A 494 17.06 9.59 7.84
C TRP A 494 17.14 8.89 9.20
N GLY A 495 18.27 8.23 9.49
CA GLY A 495 18.53 7.59 10.78
C GLY A 495 18.58 8.58 11.94
N ALA A 496 19.26 9.72 11.75
CA ALA A 496 19.28 10.80 12.75
C ALA A 496 17.89 11.41 13.01
N LEU A 497 16.96 11.27 12.07
CA LEU A 497 15.57 11.71 12.19
C LEU A 497 14.62 10.62 12.70
N GLY A 498 15.14 9.46 13.12
CA GLY A 498 14.35 8.38 13.72
C GLY A 498 13.85 7.30 12.75
N TYR A 499 14.44 7.20 11.55
CA TYR A 499 14.06 6.24 10.52
C TYR A 499 12.54 6.26 10.21
N GLU A 500 11.90 5.11 10.07
CA GLU A 500 10.47 4.98 9.76
C GLU A 500 9.55 5.48 10.88
N ASN A 501 10.06 5.58 12.11
CA ASN A 501 9.33 6.16 13.25
C ASN A 501 9.45 7.70 13.29
N GLY A 502 10.32 8.26 12.45
CA GLY A 502 10.55 9.69 12.32
C GLY A 502 9.47 10.40 11.49
N LYS A 503 9.59 11.74 11.42
CA LYS A 503 8.65 12.58 10.63
C LYS A 503 8.52 12.17 9.17
N LEU A 504 9.59 11.62 8.57
CA LEU A 504 9.63 11.27 7.15
C LEU A 504 8.88 9.99 6.78
N GLY A 505 8.78 9.02 7.69
CA GLY A 505 8.28 7.67 7.40
C GLY A 505 9.25 6.85 6.53
N TYR A 506 8.72 5.83 5.84
CA TYR A 506 9.48 4.97 4.94
C TYR A 506 9.92 5.70 3.65
N PRO A 507 11.03 5.27 3.02
CA PRO A 507 11.36 5.67 1.66
C PRO A 507 10.27 5.22 0.67
N VAL A 508 9.99 6.05 -0.32
CA VAL A 508 9.01 5.77 -1.40
C VAL A 508 9.64 5.76 -2.79
N THR A 509 10.92 6.12 -2.89
CA THR A 509 11.74 6.00 -4.10
C THR A 509 13.11 5.45 -3.73
N ASN A 510 13.86 4.95 -4.72
CA ASN A 510 15.33 4.87 -4.59
C ASN A 510 15.95 6.28 -4.67
N GLU A 511 17.24 6.41 -4.38
CA GLU A 511 18.00 7.65 -4.59
C GLU A 511 18.04 8.00 -6.09
N ILE A 512 17.63 9.22 -6.43
CA ILE A 512 17.62 9.78 -7.78
C ILE A 512 18.70 10.85 -7.85
N CYS A 513 19.71 10.61 -8.69
CA CYS A 513 20.84 11.52 -8.90
C CYS A 513 20.73 12.25 -10.25
N GLY A 514 21.53 13.31 -10.39
CA GLY A 514 21.54 14.16 -11.60
C GLY A 514 21.01 15.57 -11.36
N LEU A 515 20.83 15.97 -10.09
CA LEU A 515 20.51 17.35 -9.73
C LEU A 515 21.73 18.27 -9.92
N VAL A 516 21.50 19.58 -9.88
CA VAL A 516 22.55 20.60 -10.06
C VAL A 516 23.75 20.33 -9.15
N ASN A 517 24.96 20.52 -9.68
CA ASN A 517 26.23 20.28 -8.98
C ASN A 517 26.41 18.84 -8.45
N GLY A 518 25.81 17.85 -9.11
CA GLY A 518 25.97 16.44 -8.77
C GLY A 518 25.14 16.00 -7.56
N GLY A 519 24.06 16.71 -7.25
CA GLY A 519 23.18 16.34 -6.16
C GLY A 519 22.27 15.15 -6.48
N CYS A 520 21.72 14.58 -5.43
CA CYS A 520 20.75 13.52 -5.46
C CYS A 520 19.63 13.81 -4.47
N TYR A 521 18.48 13.17 -4.64
CA TYR A 521 17.42 13.21 -3.65
C TYR A 521 16.75 11.85 -3.51
N GLN A 522 16.07 11.65 -2.39
CA GLN A 522 15.23 10.49 -2.17
C GLN A 522 13.89 10.92 -1.56
N GLY A 523 12.81 10.36 -2.09
CA GLY A 523 11.46 10.55 -1.58
C GLY A 523 11.19 9.65 -0.38
N PHE A 524 10.52 10.22 0.61
CA PHE A 524 9.95 9.55 1.77
C PHE A 524 8.46 9.89 1.86
N GLN A 525 7.68 9.11 2.61
CA GLN A 525 6.22 9.27 2.70
C GLN A 525 5.79 10.73 2.95
N ASN A 526 6.50 11.43 3.85
CA ASN A 526 6.12 12.77 4.29
C ASN A 526 7.16 13.86 3.93
N GLY A 527 8.13 13.56 3.05
CA GLY A 527 9.17 14.53 2.71
C GLY A 527 10.23 13.99 1.77
N THR A 528 11.33 14.72 1.69
CA THR A 528 12.46 14.35 0.82
C THR A 528 13.76 14.66 1.52
N ILE A 529 14.77 13.82 1.30
CA ILE A 529 16.15 14.14 1.69
C ILE A 529 16.93 14.48 0.43
N HIS A 530 17.57 15.64 0.41
CA HIS A 530 18.45 16.05 -0.68
C HIS A 530 19.89 15.95 -0.20
N TYR A 531 20.75 15.37 -1.03
CA TYR A 531 22.19 15.31 -0.85
C TYR A 531 22.88 16.13 -1.92
N ALA A 532 23.88 16.92 -1.54
CA ALA A 532 24.76 17.58 -2.48
C ALA A 532 26.23 17.47 -2.04
N PRO A 533 27.18 17.21 -2.97
CA PRO A 533 28.60 17.20 -2.67
C PRO A 533 29.04 18.51 -1.98
N GLY A 534 29.80 18.40 -0.89
CA GLY A 534 30.29 19.55 -0.11
C GLY A 534 29.26 20.22 0.80
N ILE A 535 27.98 19.87 0.70
CA ILE A 535 26.89 20.42 1.54
C ILE A 535 26.44 19.38 2.59
N GLY A 536 26.27 18.13 2.15
CA GLY A 536 25.72 17.04 2.96
C GLY A 536 24.28 16.69 2.57
N ALA A 537 23.61 15.92 3.43
CA ALA A 537 22.23 15.49 3.22
C ALA A 537 21.30 16.13 4.24
N TYR A 538 20.20 16.74 3.77
CA TYR A 538 19.23 17.40 4.64
C TYR A 538 17.81 17.12 4.18
N ALA A 539 16.95 16.92 5.17
CA ALA A 539 15.55 16.59 4.98
C ALA A 539 14.69 17.86 4.90
N THR A 540 13.73 17.86 3.99
CA THR A 540 12.72 18.89 3.83
C THR A 540 11.33 18.25 3.83
N TRP A 541 10.36 18.86 4.50
CA TRP A 541 8.97 18.38 4.55
C TRP A 541 7.98 19.53 4.72
N GLY A 542 6.68 19.22 4.63
CA GLY A 542 5.59 20.14 4.92
C GLY A 542 5.64 21.47 4.18
N GLY A 543 5.21 22.54 4.86
CA GLY A 543 5.14 23.89 4.29
C GLY A 543 6.50 24.43 3.83
N ILE A 544 7.58 24.14 4.55
CA ILE A 544 8.94 24.57 4.16
C ILE A 544 9.33 23.98 2.81
N ARG A 545 9.14 22.67 2.63
CA ARG A 545 9.41 22.00 1.35
C ARG A 545 8.52 22.54 0.23
N ALA A 546 7.23 22.77 0.51
CA ALA A 546 6.29 23.30 -0.48
C ALA A 546 6.74 24.70 -0.97
N THR A 547 7.15 25.57 -0.06
CA THR A 547 7.67 26.90 -0.40
C THR A 547 8.98 26.83 -1.17
N TRP A 548 9.91 25.96 -0.76
CA TRP A 548 11.16 25.75 -1.50
C TRP A 548 10.90 25.23 -2.93
N GLY A 549 9.95 24.30 -3.09
CA GLY A 549 9.53 23.78 -4.39
C GLY A 549 8.91 24.86 -5.29
N ALA A 550 8.04 25.71 -4.73
CA ALA A 550 7.48 26.85 -5.46
C ALA A 550 8.53 27.89 -5.89
N LEU A 551 9.70 27.88 -5.24
CA LEU A 551 10.84 28.74 -5.57
C LEU A 551 11.86 28.05 -6.50
N GLY A 552 11.57 26.86 -7.01
CA GLY A 552 12.41 26.14 -7.98
C GLY A 552 13.37 25.12 -7.38
N TYR A 553 13.17 24.71 -6.13
CA TYR A 553 14.06 23.78 -5.40
C TYR A 553 15.54 24.21 -5.48
N GLU A 554 16.47 23.29 -5.71
CA GLU A 554 17.91 23.54 -5.80
C GLU A 554 18.32 24.39 -7.01
N ASN A 555 17.48 24.45 -8.06
CA ASN A 555 17.67 25.35 -9.20
C ASN A 555 17.20 26.78 -8.89
N GLY A 556 16.48 26.94 -7.79
CA GLY A 556 15.96 28.21 -7.32
C GLY A 556 17.00 29.10 -6.63
N LYS A 557 16.58 30.34 -6.37
CA LYS A 557 17.41 31.36 -5.70
C LYS A 557 17.98 30.96 -4.34
N LEU A 558 17.36 30.00 -3.65
CA LEU A 558 17.81 29.53 -2.33
C LEU A 558 18.94 28.50 -2.38
N GLY A 559 19.06 27.73 -3.47
CA GLY A 559 19.97 26.56 -3.55
C GLY A 559 19.53 25.39 -2.67
N TYR A 560 20.47 24.51 -2.33
CA TYR A 560 20.22 23.34 -1.47
C TYR A 560 19.97 23.74 0.00
N PRO A 561 19.22 22.90 0.75
CA PRO A 561 19.18 23.01 2.21
C PRO A 561 20.57 22.79 2.82
N VAL A 562 20.89 23.54 3.88
CA VAL A 562 22.15 23.42 4.64
C VAL A 562 21.93 23.06 6.11
N THR A 563 20.67 22.96 6.54
CA THR A 563 20.26 22.43 7.84
C THR A 563 19.02 21.56 7.67
N ASN A 564 18.73 20.69 8.63
CA ASN A 564 17.37 20.18 8.81
C ASN A 564 16.45 21.30 9.35
N GLU A 565 15.14 21.06 9.40
CA GLU A 565 14.18 21.96 10.07
C GLU A 565 14.54 22.10 11.56
N ILE A 566 14.71 23.33 12.03
CA ILE A 566 14.95 23.68 13.43
C ILE A 566 13.69 24.36 13.97
N CYS A 567 13.06 23.72 14.95
CA CYS A 567 11.84 24.20 15.60
C CYS A 567 12.11 24.75 17.00
N GLY A 568 11.16 25.52 17.52
CA GLY A 568 11.26 26.17 18.84
C GLY A 568 11.32 27.70 18.77
N LEU A 569 10.98 28.28 17.61
CA LEU A 569 10.78 29.72 17.48
C LEU A 569 9.46 30.17 18.14
N VAL A 570 9.27 31.50 18.23
CA VAL A 570 8.09 32.13 18.82
C VAL A 570 6.79 31.52 18.28
N ASN A 571 5.84 31.21 19.16
CA ASN A 571 4.54 30.61 18.82
C ASN A 571 4.63 29.27 18.06
N GLY A 572 5.66 28.48 18.33
CA GLY A 572 5.82 27.15 17.72
C GLY A 572 6.35 27.17 16.29
N GLY A 573 6.99 28.27 15.88
CA GLY A 573 7.61 28.35 14.56
C GLY A 573 8.86 27.49 14.42
N CYS A 574 9.22 27.29 13.16
CA CYS A 574 10.41 26.58 12.74
C CYS A 574 11.11 27.35 11.61
N TYR A 575 12.38 27.06 11.38
CA TYR A 575 13.10 27.55 10.22
C TYR A 575 14.00 26.49 9.62
N GLN A 576 14.36 26.68 8.36
CA GLN A 576 15.37 25.86 7.69
C GLN A 576 16.30 26.74 6.88
N GLY A 577 17.61 26.52 7.08
CA GLY A 577 18.66 27.20 6.33
C GLY A 577 18.84 26.60 4.94
N PHE A 578 19.04 27.47 3.96
CA PHE A 578 19.42 27.15 2.59
C PHE A 578 20.69 27.93 2.23
N GLN A 579 21.41 27.52 1.19
CA GLN A 579 22.70 28.14 0.81
C GLN A 579 22.62 29.67 0.75
N ASN A 580 21.54 30.21 0.18
CA ASN A 580 21.37 31.65 -0.06
C ASN A 580 20.20 32.27 0.72
N GLY A 581 19.69 31.61 1.75
CA GLY A 581 18.56 32.16 2.53
C GLY A 581 18.00 31.25 3.60
N THR A 582 16.81 31.57 4.08
CA THR A 582 16.14 30.80 5.12
C THR A 582 14.63 30.82 4.88
N ILE A 583 13.99 29.67 5.00
CA ILE A 583 12.53 29.58 5.02
C ILE A 583 12.08 29.48 6.47
N HIS A 584 11.17 30.37 6.88
CA HIS A 584 10.56 30.34 8.20
C HIS A 584 9.12 29.87 8.07
N TYR A 585 8.71 28.98 8.96
CA TYR A 585 7.34 28.50 9.10
C TYR A 585 6.80 28.91 10.46
N ALA A 586 5.53 29.34 10.49
CA ALA A 586 4.80 29.53 11.72
C ALA A 586 3.36 29.02 11.60
N PRO A 587 2.82 28.36 12.66
CA PRO A 587 1.42 27.95 12.70
C PRO A 587 0.48 29.13 12.43
N GLY A 588 -0.51 28.93 11.55
CA GLY A 588 -1.48 29.96 11.16
C GLY A 588 -0.96 31.04 10.20
N ILE A 589 0.35 31.08 9.91
CA ILE A 589 0.96 32.04 8.99
C ILE A 589 1.37 31.35 7.68
N GLY A 590 2.03 30.20 7.77
CA GLY A 590 2.59 29.49 6.61
C GLY A 590 4.12 29.56 6.57
N ALA A 591 4.70 29.16 5.44
CA ALA A 591 6.15 29.10 5.23
C ALA A 591 6.61 30.08 4.16
N TYR A 592 7.57 30.96 4.49
CA TYR A 592 8.05 32.00 3.57
C TYR A 592 9.56 32.13 3.59
N ALA A 593 10.14 32.29 2.39
CA ALA A 593 11.56 32.46 2.18
C ALA A 593 11.99 33.91 2.42
N THR A 594 13.12 34.07 3.10
CA THR A 594 13.79 35.34 3.36
C THR A 594 15.25 35.20 2.90
N SER A 595 15.76 36.21 2.19
CA SER A 595 17.12 36.22 1.62
C SER A 595 17.70 37.63 1.58
N GLY A 596 19.01 37.71 1.35
CA GLY A 596 19.69 38.96 0.99
C GLY A 596 19.52 40.12 2.00
N PRO A 597 19.55 41.37 1.51
CA PRO A 597 19.44 42.57 2.35
C PRO A 597 18.16 42.63 3.19
N ILE A 598 17.02 42.17 2.67
CA ILE A 598 15.76 42.15 3.41
C ILE A 598 15.87 41.27 4.66
N ARG A 599 16.41 40.04 4.52
CA ARG A 599 16.64 39.15 5.67
C ARG A 599 17.66 39.74 6.65
N ALA A 600 18.70 40.39 6.15
CA ALA A 600 19.70 41.05 6.99
C ALA A 600 19.05 42.15 7.85
N THR A 601 18.26 43.04 7.25
CA THR A 601 17.50 44.07 7.96
C THR A 601 16.53 43.45 8.97
N TRP A 602 15.75 42.45 8.58
CA TRP A 602 14.85 41.76 9.52
C TRP A 602 15.60 41.15 10.71
N GLY A 603 16.82 40.63 10.49
CA GLY A 603 17.70 40.16 11.56
C GLY A 603 18.13 41.25 12.53
N THR A 604 18.50 42.44 12.03
CA THR A 604 18.80 43.60 12.90
C THR A 604 17.60 44.05 13.72
N LEU A 605 16.39 43.77 13.25
CA LEU A 605 15.14 44.08 13.93
C LEU A 605 14.67 42.97 14.88
N GLY A 606 15.47 41.92 15.09
CA GLY A 606 15.19 40.84 16.03
C GLY A 606 14.42 39.66 15.45
N TYR A 607 14.39 39.48 14.12
CA TYR A 607 13.68 38.41 13.44
C TYR A 607 12.21 38.30 13.89
N GLU A 608 11.71 37.09 14.14
CA GLU A 608 10.33 36.82 14.54
C GLU A 608 9.99 37.32 15.95
N LYS A 609 11.01 37.58 16.78
CA LYS A 609 10.87 38.22 18.10
C LYS A 609 10.75 39.73 17.99
N GLY A 610 11.11 40.28 16.83
CA GLY A 610 11.09 41.69 16.52
C GLY A 610 9.68 42.24 16.30
N LYS A 611 9.58 43.57 16.21
CA LYS A 611 8.31 44.29 16.00
C LYS A 611 7.55 43.84 14.74
N LEU A 612 8.27 43.39 13.71
CA LEU A 612 7.67 42.96 12.45
C LEU A 612 6.99 41.58 12.51
N GLY A 613 7.40 40.70 13.42
CA GLY A 613 6.93 39.31 13.46
C GLY A 613 7.46 38.46 12.30
N TYR A 614 6.76 37.38 11.97
CA TYR A 614 7.09 36.48 10.87
C TYR A 614 6.83 37.10 9.49
N PRO A 615 7.56 36.66 8.44
CA PRO A 615 7.20 36.96 7.06
C PRO A 615 5.82 36.38 6.72
N VAL A 616 5.03 37.13 5.93
CA VAL A 616 3.71 36.72 5.41
C VAL A 616 3.67 36.64 3.88
N THR A 617 4.77 37.02 3.22
CA THR A 617 4.99 36.83 1.79
C THR A 617 6.40 36.33 1.54
N ASN A 618 6.64 35.71 0.38
CA ASN A 618 8.00 35.65 -0.17
C ASN A 618 8.43 37.05 -0.62
N GLU A 619 9.72 37.25 -0.87
CA GLU A 619 10.25 38.47 -1.47
C GLU A 619 9.69 38.68 -2.90
N ILE A 620 9.08 39.83 -3.13
CA ILE A 620 8.49 40.26 -4.41
C ILE A 620 9.37 41.35 -5.00
N CYS A 621 9.96 41.07 -6.15
CA CYS A 621 10.87 41.97 -6.87
C CYS A 621 10.24 42.49 -8.17
N GLY A 622 10.83 43.53 -8.74
CA GLY A 622 10.33 44.19 -9.95
C GLY A 622 9.63 45.52 -9.66
N LEU A 623 9.86 46.10 -8.48
CA LEU A 623 9.46 47.47 -8.18
C LEU A 623 10.35 48.47 -8.94
N VAL A 624 9.97 49.76 -8.85
CA VAL A 624 10.69 50.89 -9.48
C VAL A 624 12.20 50.79 -9.21
N ASN A 625 13.02 50.98 -10.24
CA ASN A 625 14.49 50.91 -10.18
C ASN A 625 15.06 49.59 -9.63
N GLY A 626 14.35 48.47 -9.86
CA GLY A 626 14.81 47.14 -9.46
C GLY A 626 14.63 46.84 -7.97
N GLY A 627 13.72 47.54 -7.29
CA GLY A 627 13.43 47.29 -5.90
C GLY A 627 12.65 45.99 -5.67
N CYS A 628 12.68 45.56 -4.42
CA CYS A 628 11.96 44.40 -3.90
C CYS A 628 11.28 44.77 -2.59
N TYR A 629 10.26 44.02 -2.20
CA TYR A 629 9.67 44.12 -0.88
C TYR A 629 9.27 42.76 -0.32
N GLN A 630 9.13 42.70 1.00
CA GLN A 630 8.59 41.54 1.69
C GLN A 630 7.65 41.98 2.81
N GLY A 631 6.46 41.40 2.83
CA GLY A 631 5.48 41.59 3.88
C GLY A 631 5.82 40.78 5.13
N PHE A 632 5.61 41.38 6.28
CA PHE A 632 5.68 40.77 7.61
C PHE A 632 4.37 41.04 8.35
N GLN A 633 4.09 40.29 9.42
CA GLN A 633 2.82 40.39 10.16
C GLN A 633 2.44 41.84 10.50
N ASN A 634 3.41 42.65 10.92
CA ASN A 634 3.18 44.02 11.39
C ASN A 634 3.87 45.09 10.52
N GLY A 635 4.28 44.78 9.28
CA GLY A 635 4.94 45.76 8.43
C GLY A 635 5.47 45.21 7.12
N THR A 636 6.35 45.96 6.48
CA THR A 636 6.97 45.55 5.21
C THR A 636 8.40 46.05 5.17
N ILE A 637 9.33 45.24 4.70
CA ILE A 637 10.69 45.69 4.40
C ILE A 637 10.79 45.92 2.90
N HIS A 638 11.24 47.10 2.50
CA HIS A 638 11.50 47.46 1.10
C HIS A 638 13.01 47.56 0.90
N TYR A 639 13.48 46.97 -0.18
CA TYR A 639 14.86 47.06 -0.64
C TYR A 639 14.90 47.79 -1.98
N ALA A 640 15.87 48.68 -2.15
CA ALA A 640 16.18 49.27 -3.44
C ALA A 640 17.71 49.35 -3.65
N PRO A 641 18.20 49.02 -4.86
CA PRO A 641 19.61 49.18 -5.20
C PRO A 641 20.11 50.61 -4.92
N GLY A 642 21.26 50.72 -4.25
CA GLY A 642 21.86 52.02 -3.88
C GLY A 642 21.21 52.74 -2.69
N ILE A 643 20.09 52.26 -2.17
CA ILE A 643 19.41 52.84 -1.00
C ILE A 643 19.57 51.94 0.22
N GLY A 644 19.37 50.64 0.06
CA GLY A 644 19.37 49.65 1.14
C GLY A 644 17.98 49.09 1.43
N ALA A 645 17.86 48.36 2.54
CA ALA A 645 16.62 47.70 2.96
C ALA A 645 16.09 48.30 4.28
N TYR A 646 14.88 48.87 4.26
CA TYR A 646 14.27 49.54 5.41
C TYR A 646 12.85 49.06 5.66
N ALA A 647 12.52 48.90 6.94
CA ALA A 647 11.20 48.53 7.39
C ALA A 647 10.27 49.76 7.44
N THR A 648 9.03 49.59 6.99
CA THR A 648 7.94 50.56 7.15
C THR A 648 6.77 49.87 7.83
N SER A 649 6.11 50.56 8.76
CA SER A 649 5.01 49.99 9.54
C SER A 649 3.94 51.04 9.89
N GLY A 650 2.79 50.56 10.41
CA GLY A 650 1.78 51.40 11.04
C GLY A 650 1.26 52.58 10.18
N PRO A 651 0.88 53.69 10.83
CA PRO A 651 0.34 54.88 10.15
C PRO A 651 1.29 55.48 9.11
N ILE A 652 2.60 55.46 9.34
CA ILE A 652 3.59 55.98 8.39
C ILE A 652 3.52 55.21 7.06
N ARG A 653 3.53 53.87 7.12
CA ARG A 653 3.37 53.04 5.92
C ARG A 653 2.00 53.25 5.25
N ALA A 654 0.94 53.40 6.03
CA ALA A 654 -0.40 53.64 5.50
C ALA A 654 -0.46 54.95 4.69
N THR A 655 0.09 56.05 5.23
CA THR A 655 0.19 57.33 4.53
C THR A 655 1.10 57.25 3.31
N TRP A 656 2.24 56.55 3.39
CA TRP A 656 3.08 56.33 2.21
C TRP A 656 2.32 55.60 1.10
N GLY A 657 1.48 54.63 1.47
CA GLY A 657 0.62 53.91 0.55
C GLY A 657 -0.43 54.76 -0.14
N THR A 658 -1.09 55.69 0.57
CA THR A 658 -2.04 56.64 -0.06
C THR A 658 -1.36 57.61 -1.01
N LEU A 659 -0.05 57.82 -0.84
CA LEU A 659 0.79 58.66 -1.70
C LEU A 659 1.44 57.89 -2.86
N GLY A 660 1.08 56.62 -3.07
CA GLY A 660 1.55 55.81 -4.20
C GLY A 660 2.83 55.02 -3.96
N TYR A 661 3.23 54.81 -2.70
CA TYR A 661 4.43 54.07 -2.32
C TYR A 661 5.69 54.57 -3.06
N GLU A 662 6.52 53.66 -3.57
CA GLU A 662 7.78 53.97 -4.26
C GLU A 662 7.58 54.68 -5.61
N LYS A 663 6.36 54.65 -6.16
CA LYS A 663 5.98 55.37 -7.39
C LYS A 663 5.58 56.82 -7.10
N GLY A 664 5.30 57.13 -5.84
CA GLY A 664 4.91 58.44 -5.37
C GLY A 664 6.09 59.41 -5.25
N LYS A 665 5.77 60.68 -4.95
CA LYS A 665 6.75 61.77 -4.79
C LYS A 665 7.82 61.51 -3.72
N LEU A 666 7.53 60.65 -2.74
CA LEU A 666 8.46 60.30 -1.67
C LEU A 666 9.53 59.29 -2.10
N GLY A 667 9.27 58.42 -3.08
CA GLY A 667 10.17 57.32 -3.43
C GLY A 667 10.31 56.29 -2.31
N TYR A 668 11.45 55.59 -2.24
CA TYR A 668 11.73 54.58 -1.22
C TYR A 668 12.11 55.20 0.14
N PRO A 669 11.90 54.47 1.26
CA PRO A 669 12.46 54.84 2.55
C PRO A 669 14.00 54.82 2.50
N THR A 670 14.62 55.80 3.15
CA THR A 670 16.10 55.96 3.22
C THR A 670 16.65 55.77 4.63
N GLY A 671 15.79 55.59 5.62
CA GLY A 671 16.17 55.40 7.02
C GLY A 671 15.16 54.58 7.80
N VAL A 672 15.54 54.21 9.02
CA VAL A 672 14.66 53.56 9.99
C VAL A 672 13.63 54.56 10.53
N GLU A 673 12.49 54.05 10.97
CA GLU A 673 11.50 54.85 11.70
C GLU A 673 12.07 55.27 13.06
N VAL A 674 12.18 56.59 13.28
CA VAL A 674 12.65 57.20 14.53
C VAL A 674 11.45 57.60 15.37
N CYS A 675 11.23 56.88 16.47
CA CYS A 675 10.16 57.14 17.43
C CYS A 675 10.69 57.69 18.75
N GLY A 676 9.82 58.36 19.50
CA GLY A 676 10.19 59.05 20.75
C GLY A 676 10.37 60.56 20.57
N LEU A 677 9.84 61.10 19.46
CA LEU A 677 9.74 62.55 19.24
C LEU A 677 8.70 63.15 20.20
N VAL A 678 8.63 64.48 20.25
CA VAL A 678 7.72 65.22 21.16
C VAL A 678 6.29 64.68 21.10
N ASN A 679 5.64 64.55 22.26
CA ASN A 679 4.29 63.99 22.39
C ASN A 679 4.12 62.55 21.84
N GLY A 680 5.20 61.77 21.79
CA GLY A 680 5.17 60.37 21.37
C GLY A 680 5.17 60.17 19.85
N GLY A 681 5.62 61.17 19.09
CA GLY A 681 5.64 61.08 17.64
C GLY A 681 6.76 60.19 17.09
N CYS A 682 6.62 59.87 15.81
CA CYS A 682 7.59 59.13 15.02
C CYS A 682 7.82 59.83 13.67
N SER A 683 8.99 59.64 13.08
CA SER A 683 9.28 60.11 11.72
C SER A 683 10.08 59.08 10.95
N GLN A 684 9.90 59.06 9.63
CA GLN A 684 10.73 58.26 8.74
C GLN A 684 11.07 59.05 7.48
N ASP A 685 12.35 59.03 7.13
CA ASP A 685 12.87 59.67 5.92
C ASP A 685 12.71 58.77 4.69
N PHE A 686 12.42 59.43 3.57
CA PHE A 686 12.27 58.88 2.23
C PHE A 686 13.12 59.70 1.25
N GLN A 687 13.36 59.18 0.05
CA GLN A 687 14.19 59.86 -0.96
C GLN A 687 13.74 61.30 -1.25
N GLY A 688 12.42 61.54 -1.29
CA GLY A 688 11.82 62.82 -1.65
C GLY A 688 11.34 63.67 -0.47
N GLY A 689 11.46 63.21 0.77
CA GLY A 689 10.88 63.89 1.94
C GLY A 689 10.82 63.02 3.18
N ALA A 690 9.86 63.27 4.06
CA ALA A 690 9.66 62.47 5.27
C ALA A 690 8.18 62.35 5.60
N ILE A 691 7.81 61.32 6.35
CA ILE A 691 6.48 61.20 6.94
C ILE A 691 6.61 61.32 8.46
N HIS A 692 5.74 62.12 9.06
CA HIS A 692 5.71 62.37 10.50
C HIS A 692 4.38 61.92 11.06
N TYR A 693 4.42 61.13 12.12
CA TYR A 693 3.26 60.66 12.86
C TYR A 693 3.25 61.26 14.25
N ALA A 694 2.07 61.65 14.73
CA ALA A 694 1.84 61.96 16.14
C ALA A 694 0.49 61.40 16.62
N PRO A 695 0.41 60.91 17.88
CA PRO A 695 -0.85 60.50 18.48
C PRO A 695 -1.91 61.61 18.41
N GLY A 696 -3.13 61.26 17.99
CA GLY A 696 -4.25 62.21 17.84
C GLY A 696 -4.22 63.10 16.59
N ILE A 697 -3.10 63.16 15.86
CA ILE A 697 -2.95 63.97 14.63
C ILE A 697 -2.91 63.08 13.37
N GLY A 698 -2.33 61.89 13.48
CA GLY A 698 -2.12 60.99 12.35
C GLY A 698 -0.76 61.18 11.67
N ALA A 699 -0.58 60.54 10.52
CA ALA A 699 0.67 60.54 9.76
C ALA A 699 0.56 61.39 8.50
N HIS A 700 1.44 62.37 8.35
CA HIS A 700 1.42 63.32 7.22
C HIS A 700 2.82 63.46 6.61
N ALA A 701 2.86 63.50 5.28
CA ALA A 701 4.09 63.64 4.52
C ALA A 701 4.48 65.10 4.34
N THR A 702 5.79 65.39 4.44
CA THR A 702 6.38 66.70 4.20
C THR A 702 7.51 66.54 3.19
N TRP A 703 7.68 67.51 2.29
CA TRP A 703 8.76 67.50 1.29
C TRP A 703 9.08 68.91 0.80
N GLY A 704 10.14 69.02 -0.01
CA GLY A 704 10.51 70.23 -0.75
C GLY A 704 10.66 71.48 0.13
N GLY A 705 10.37 72.64 -0.45
CA GLY A 705 10.52 73.94 0.22
C GLY A 705 9.69 74.06 1.50
N ILE A 706 8.49 73.47 1.55
CA ILE A 706 7.65 73.47 2.74
C ILE A 706 8.33 72.76 3.91
N ARG A 707 8.85 71.55 3.70
CA ARG A 707 9.60 70.81 4.74
C ARG A 707 10.87 71.56 5.15
N THR A 708 11.59 72.15 4.21
CA THR A 708 12.79 72.94 4.52
C THR A 708 12.45 74.11 5.44
N THR A 709 11.40 74.88 5.13
CA THR A 709 10.95 75.98 5.99
C THR A 709 10.45 75.51 7.34
N TRP A 710 9.72 74.39 7.42
CA TRP A 710 9.34 73.82 8.71
C TRP A 710 10.56 73.40 9.55
N GLY A 711 11.59 72.84 8.90
CA GLY A 711 12.85 72.49 9.54
C GLY A 711 13.61 73.67 10.12
N THR A 712 13.69 74.80 9.40
CA THR A 712 14.32 76.02 9.93
C THR A 712 13.54 76.63 11.11
N LEU A 713 12.27 76.29 11.24
CA LEU A 713 11.41 76.70 12.35
C LEU A 713 11.42 75.72 13.54
N GLY A 714 12.25 74.67 13.49
CA GLY A 714 12.44 73.71 14.58
C GLY A 714 11.60 72.44 14.47
N TYR A 715 11.05 72.13 13.30
CA TYR A 715 10.18 70.96 13.07
C TYR A 715 9.04 70.86 14.09
N GLU A 716 8.74 69.67 14.63
CA GLU A 716 7.70 69.44 15.62
C GLU A 716 7.93 70.13 16.96
N ASN A 717 9.20 70.47 17.27
CA ASN A 717 9.55 71.26 18.46
C ASN A 717 9.34 72.77 18.25
N GLY A 718 9.10 73.17 16.99
CA GLY A 718 8.88 74.54 16.58
C GLY A 718 7.49 75.08 16.88
N LYS A 719 7.31 76.40 16.66
CA LYS A 719 6.03 77.09 16.92
C LYS A 719 4.83 76.50 16.17
N LEU A 720 5.06 75.88 15.02
CA LEU A 720 4.00 75.30 14.19
C LEU A 720 3.47 73.96 14.69
N GLY A 721 4.27 73.18 15.41
CA GLY A 721 3.95 71.79 15.80
C GLY A 721 3.98 70.82 14.62
N TYR A 722 3.29 69.68 14.77
CA TYR A 722 3.19 68.65 13.72
C TYR A 722 2.32 69.11 12.53
N PRO A 723 2.58 68.59 11.32
CA PRO A 723 1.66 68.72 10.20
C PRO A 723 0.32 68.04 10.51
N VAL A 724 -0.79 68.69 10.13
CA VAL A 724 -2.17 68.18 10.27
C VAL A 724 -2.80 67.83 8.91
N THR A 725 -2.14 68.17 7.81
CA THR A 725 -2.48 67.75 6.46
C THR A 725 -1.22 67.29 5.71
N ASN A 726 -1.39 66.50 4.65
CA ASN A 726 -0.39 66.44 3.57
C ASN A 726 -0.33 67.79 2.83
N GLU A 727 0.67 67.99 1.97
CA GLU A 727 0.73 69.17 1.08
C GLU A 727 -0.48 69.18 0.12
N ILE A 728 -1.20 70.30 0.10
CA ILE A 728 -2.36 70.57 -0.76
C ILE A 728 -1.91 71.56 -1.83
N CYS A 729 -1.91 71.11 -3.09
CA CYS A 729 -1.54 71.90 -4.25
C CYS A 729 -2.77 72.27 -5.10
N GLY A 730 -2.61 73.27 -5.96
CA GLY A 730 -3.68 73.79 -6.81
C GLY A 730 -4.10 75.22 -6.45
N LEU A 731 -3.30 75.90 -5.62
CA LEU A 731 -3.47 77.33 -5.35
C LEU A 731 -3.04 78.16 -6.58
N VAL A 732 -3.41 79.44 -6.60
CA VAL A 732 -3.10 80.37 -7.69
C VAL A 732 -1.61 80.35 -8.06
N ASN A 733 -1.32 80.43 -9.35
CA ASN A 733 0.04 80.38 -9.92
C ASN A 733 0.82 79.09 -9.55
N GLY A 734 0.13 77.98 -9.33
CA GLY A 734 0.74 76.67 -9.08
C GLY A 734 1.28 76.52 -7.65
N GLY A 735 0.78 77.29 -6.70
CA GLY A 735 1.19 77.18 -5.31
C GLY A 735 0.57 76.00 -4.58
N CYS A 736 1.16 75.72 -3.42
CA CYS A 736 0.74 74.68 -2.51
C CYS A 736 0.78 75.21 -1.07
N TYR A 737 0.07 74.56 -0.17
CA TYR A 737 0.21 74.82 1.26
C TYR A 737 0.14 73.53 2.07
N GLN A 738 0.64 73.59 3.29
CA GLN A 738 0.48 72.52 4.27
C GLN A 738 0.02 73.09 5.60
N GLY A 739 -0.97 72.43 6.20
CA GLY A 739 -1.47 72.75 7.53
C GLY A 739 -0.61 72.14 8.63
N TYR A 740 -0.40 72.92 9.68
CA TYR A 740 0.26 72.52 10.93
C TYR A 740 -0.65 72.86 12.11
N GLN A 741 -0.40 72.27 13.28
CA GLN A 741 -1.24 72.49 14.47
C GLN A 741 -1.51 73.97 14.77
N ASN A 742 -0.50 74.83 14.59
CA ASN A 742 -0.57 76.25 14.94
C ASN A 742 -0.39 77.21 13.75
N GLY A 743 -0.51 76.75 12.50
CA GLY A 743 -0.33 77.61 11.33
C GLY A 743 -0.33 76.89 9.99
N THR A 744 0.04 77.60 8.93
CA THR A 744 0.23 77.03 7.59
C THR A 744 1.56 77.47 7.01
N ILE A 745 2.16 76.63 6.16
CA ILE A 745 3.28 77.03 5.30
C ILE A 745 2.77 77.04 3.87
N HIS A 746 2.94 78.16 3.17
CA HIS A 746 2.55 78.33 1.78
C HIS A 746 3.79 78.41 0.90
N TYR A 747 3.77 77.67 -0.21
CA TYR A 747 4.79 77.68 -1.24
C TYR A 747 4.22 78.18 -2.55
N ALA A 748 5.00 79.00 -3.26
CA ALA A 748 4.70 79.38 -4.63
C ALA A 748 5.97 79.38 -5.49
N PRO A 749 5.89 78.94 -6.77
CA PRO A 749 6.99 79.03 -7.71
C PRO A 749 7.54 80.46 -7.81
N GLY A 750 8.87 80.61 -7.72
CA GLY A 750 9.55 81.91 -7.79
C GLY A 750 9.50 82.76 -6.51
N ILE A 751 8.73 82.35 -5.48
CA ILE A 751 8.63 83.07 -4.20
C ILE A 751 9.35 82.30 -3.08
N GLY A 752 9.15 80.98 -3.02
CA GLY A 752 9.63 80.14 -1.92
C GLY A 752 8.51 79.71 -0.97
N ALA A 753 8.88 79.11 0.16
CA ALA A 753 7.94 78.60 1.16
C ALA A 753 8.05 79.39 2.47
N TYR A 754 6.94 79.95 2.95
CA TYR A 754 6.92 80.76 4.16
C TYR A 754 5.77 80.39 5.09
N ALA A 755 6.07 80.36 6.39
CA ALA A 755 5.12 80.08 7.44
C ALA A 755 4.30 81.31 7.81
N THR A 756 3.02 81.12 8.05
CA THR A 756 2.10 82.14 8.56
C THR A 756 1.21 81.53 9.65
N SER A 757 1.03 82.25 10.75
CA SER A 757 0.34 81.75 11.95
C SER A 757 -0.45 82.85 12.66
N GLY A 758 -1.29 82.43 13.62
CA GLY A 758 -1.94 83.33 14.56
C GLY A 758 -2.78 84.45 13.94
N PRO A 759 -2.83 85.63 14.58
CA PRO A 759 -3.62 86.78 14.12
C PRO A 759 -3.23 87.27 12.71
N ILE A 760 -1.94 87.20 12.35
CA ILE A 760 -1.47 87.61 11.02
C ILE A 760 -2.12 86.73 9.93
N ARG A 761 -2.08 85.41 10.10
CA ARG A 761 -2.74 84.46 9.19
C ARG A 761 -4.26 84.69 9.15
N ALA A 762 -4.89 84.93 10.29
CA ALA A 762 -6.33 85.21 10.36
C ALA A 762 -6.70 86.45 9.53
N THR A 763 -5.96 87.55 9.69
CA THR A 763 -6.17 88.77 8.89
C THR A 763 -5.92 88.53 7.41
N TRP A 764 -4.84 87.82 7.04
CA TRP A 764 -4.59 87.45 5.64
C TRP A 764 -5.74 86.64 5.04
N GLY A 765 -6.32 85.73 5.83
CA GLY A 765 -7.52 84.97 5.45
C GLY A 765 -8.74 85.83 5.17
N THR A 766 -9.01 86.85 6.00
CA THR A 766 -10.10 87.81 5.73
C THR A 766 -9.90 88.62 4.46
N LEU A 767 -8.65 88.73 3.99
CA LEU A 767 -8.27 89.45 2.77
C LEU A 767 -8.21 88.56 1.54
N GLY A 768 -8.62 87.29 1.64
CA GLY A 768 -8.70 86.35 0.51
C GLY A 768 -7.46 85.46 0.33
N TYR A 769 -6.59 85.34 1.34
CA TYR A 769 -5.35 84.56 1.29
C TYR A 769 -4.50 84.91 0.04
N GLU A 770 -3.93 83.92 -0.64
CA GLU A 770 -3.07 84.11 -1.81
C GLU A 770 -3.81 84.65 -3.04
N ASN A 771 -5.13 84.46 -3.11
CA ASN A 771 -5.98 85.07 -4.15
C ASN A 771 -6.30 86.53 -3.85
N GLY A 772 -6.01 86.97 -2.62
CA GLY A 772 -6.29 88.28 -2.10
C GLY A 772 -5.32 89.37 -2.55
N LYS A 773 -5.60 90.60 -2.14
CA LYS A 773 -4.84 91.80 -2.52
C LYS A 773 -3.35 91.75 -2.13
N LEU A 774 -3.00 90.95 -1.13
CA LEU A 774 -1.63 90.82 -0.63
C LEU A 774 -0.78 89.80 -1.41
N GLY A 775 -1.39 88.78 -2.03
CA GLY A 775 -0.68 87.65 -2.63
C GLY A 775 -0.07 86.69 -1.59
N TYR A 776 0.91 85.90 -2.01
CA TYR A 776 1.65 84.97 -1.13
C TYR A 776 2.54 85.70 -0.11
N PRO A 777 2.81 85.08 1.05
CA PRO A 777 3.87 85.55 1.95
C PRO A 777 5.24 85.47 1.25
N VAL A 778 6.10 86.45 1.53
CA VAL A 778 7.49 86.52 1.01
C VAL A 778 8.53 86.50 2.14
N THR A 779 8.07 86.49 3.40
CA THR A 779 8.90 86.28 4.58
C THR A 779 8.18 85.36 5.55
N ASN A 780 8.91 84.69 6.44
CA ASN A 780 8.31 84.18 7.67
C ASN A 780 7.86 85.36 8.55
N GLU A 781 7.06 85.09 9.57
CA GLU A 781 6.70 86.09 10.59
C GLU A 781 7.95 86.54 11.37
N ILE A 782 8.23 87.84 11.36
CA ILE A 782 9.36 88.48 12.04
C ILE A 782 8.80 89.19 13.27
N CYS A 783 9.17 88.69 14.45
CA CYS A 783 8.75 89.21 15.74
C CYS A 783 9.90 89.93 16.46
N GLY A 784 9.56 90.78 17.43
CA GLY A 784 10.52 91.59 18.17
C GLY A 784 10.44 93.08 17.84
N LEU A 785 9.37 93.52 17.17
CA LEU A 785 9.06 94.93 17.01
C LEU A 785 8.62 95.55 18.36
N VAL A 786 8.52 96.88 18.39
CA VAL A 786 8.10 97.64 19.57
C VAL A 786 6.79 97.10 20.15
N ASN A 787 6.66 97.09 21.47
CA ASN A 787 5.50 96.56 22.21
C ASN A 787 5.19 95.07 21.93
N GLY A 788 6.19 94.29 21.52
CA GLY A 788 6.03 92.86 21.23
C GLY A 788 5.36 92.59 19.88
N GLY A 789 5.43 93.55 18.95
CA GLY A 789 4.85 93.39 17.62
C GLY A 789 5.59 92.38 16.75
N CYS A 790 4.86 91.87 15.77
CA CYS A 790 5.35 91.01 14.71
C CYS A 790 4.87 91.55 13.36
N TYR A 791 5.59 91.27 12.29
CA TYR A 791 5.11 91.53 10.94
C TYR A 791 5.43 90.40 9.98
N GLN A 792 4.68 90.34 8.89
CA GLN A 792 4.94 89.45 7.78
C GLN A 792 4.85 90.22 6.46
N GLY A 793 5.84 90.00 5.60
CA GLY A 793 5.84 90.48 4.23
C GLY A 793 5.01 89.58 3.32
N TYR A 794 4.29 90.22 2.40
CA TYR A 794 3.55 89.61 1.30
C TYR A 794 3.96 90.27 -0.01
N GLN A 795 3.69 89.64 -1.14
CA GLN A 795 4.08 90.14 -2.47
C GLN A 795 3.70 91.62 -2.68
N ASN A 796 2.51 92.01 -2.23
CA ASN A 796 1.96 93.34 -2.47
C ASN A 796 1.75 94.17 -1.18
N GLY A 797 2.28 93.74 -0.04
CA GLY A 797 2.08 94.47 1.22
C GLY A 797 2.69 93.80 2.45
N THR A 798 2.28 94.25 3.63
CA THR A 798 2.72 93.70 4.92
C THR A 798 1.54 93.65 5.88
N ILE A 799 1.48 92.64 6.74
CA ILE A 799 0.57 92.62 7.90
C ILE A 799 1.41 92.80 9.15
N HIS A 800 1.01 93.73 10.01
CA HIS A 800 1.61 93.95 11.32
C HIS A 800 0.62 93.54 12.40
N TYR A 801 1.09 92.79 13.38
CA TYR A 801 0.37 92.44 14.59
C TYR A 801 1.07 93.06 15.79
N VAL A 802 0.30 93.62 16.72
CA VAL A 802 0.82 93.97 18.05
C VAL A 802 -0.23 93.66 19.11
N PRO A 803 0.19 93.09 20.26
CA PRO A 803 -0.71 92.84 21.38
C PRO A 803 -1.50 94.10 21.76
N GLY A 804 -2.81 93.95 21.98
CA GLY A 804 -3.70 95.05 22.36
C GLY A 804 -4.28 95.89 21.22
N ILE A 805 -3.74 95.79 20.00
CA ILE A 805 -4.28 96.50 18.81
C ILE A 805 -4.91 95.51 17.83
N GLY A 806 -4.22 94.43 17.49
CA GLY A 806 -4.68 93.47 16.48
C GLY A 806 -3.72 93.36 15.29
N ALA A 807 -4.12 92.61 14.27
CA ALA A 807 -3.33 92.37 13.07
C ALA A 807 -3.96 93.07 11.86
N TYR A 808 -3.23 94.00 11.25
CA TYR A 808 -3.75 94.81 10.15
C TYR A 808 -2.77 94.89 8.97
N ALA A 809 -3.31 94.74 7.78
CA ALA A 809 -2.59 94.81 6.51
C ALA A 809 -2.32 96.26 6.12
N THR A 810 -1.23 96.48 5.39
CA THR A 810 -0.86 97.77 4.79
C THR A 810 -0.27 97.48 3.42
N TRP A 811 -0.71 98.18 2.37
CA TRP A 811 -0.25 97.96 0.99
C TRP A 811 -0.13 99.26 0.19
N GLY A 812 0.45 99.16 -1.01
CA GLY A 812 0.52 100.26 -1.97
C GLY A 812 1.19 101.53 -1.42
N ARG A 813 0.69 102.69 -1.85
CA ARG A 813 1.25 104.00 -1.47
C ARG A 813 1.08 104.35 0.01
N ILE A 814 0.06 103.78 0.67
CA ILE A 814 -0.12 103.89 2.11
C ILE A 814 1.07 103.24 2.84
N ARG A 815 1.45 102.03 2.44
CA ARG A 815 2.61 101.32 3.02
C ARG A 815 3.91 102.07 2.78
N THR A 816 4.14 102.56 1.56
CA THR A 816 5.39 103.27 1.26
C THR A 816 5.48 104.58 2.05
N THR A 817 4.37 105.32 2.18
CA THR A 817 4.30 106.56 2.97
C THR A 817 4.49 106.30 4.47
N TRP A 818 3.87 105.25 5.01
CA TRP A 818 4.10 104.86 6.40
C TRP A 818 5.57 104.44 6.64
N GLY A 819 6.18 103.76 5.66
CA GLY A 819 7.60 103.40 5.70
C GLY A 819 8.54 104.59 5.69
N THR A 820 8.29 105.61 4.86
CA THR A 820 9.13 106.84 4.88
C THR A 820 9.02 107.63 6.17
N LEU A 821 7.93 107.41 6.94
CA LEU A 821 7.72 108.01 8.25
C LEU A 821 8.28 107.19 9.41
N GLY A 822 8.98 106.08 9.15
CA GLY A 822 9.64 105.25 10.16
C GLY A 822 8.84 104.04 10.63
N TYR A 823 7.82 103.62 9.87
CA TYR A 823 6.93 102.49 10.22
C TYR A 823 6.37 102.60 11.64
N GLU A 824 6.37 101.51 12.42
CA GLU A 824 5.87 101.46 13.79
C GLU A 824 6.67 102.31 14.78
N ASN A 825 7.92 102.63 14.46
CA ASN A 825 8.76 103.54 15.23
C ASN A 825 8.50 105.02 14.88
N GLY A 826 7.69 105.25 13.84
CA GLY A 826 7.37 106.55 13.31
C GLY A 826 6.25 107.27 14.05
N LYS A 827 6.00 108.52 13.63
CA LYS A 827 4.97 109.40 14.21
C LYS A 827 3.53 108.85 14.13
N LEU A 828 3.28 107.87 13.27
CA LEU A 828 1.95 107.28 13.06
C LEU A 828 1.67 106.09 13.99
N GLY A 829 2.70 105.41 14.50
CA GLY A 829 2.56 104.13 15.21
C GLY A 829 2.07 102.99 14.30
N TYR A 830 1.48 101.95 14.90
CA TYR A 830 0.91 100.81 14.18
C TYR A 830 -0.40 101.15 13.44
N PRO A 831 -0.73 100.44 12.35
CA PRO A 831 -2.07 100.47 11.79
C PRO A 831 -3.10 99.92 12.79
N VAL A 832 -4.27 100.55 12.87
CA VAL A 832 -5.38 100.12 13.75
C VAL A 832 -6.57 99.55 12.97
N GLU A 833 -6.49 99.54 11.64
CA GLU A 833 -7.45 98.90 10.74
C GLU A 833 -6.79 98.54 9.39
N ASN A 834 -7.42 97.67 8.61
CA ASN A 834 -7.03 97.47 7.21
C ASN A 834 -7.44 98.71 6.37
N PRO A 835 -6.70 99.06 5.30
CA PRO A 835 -7.08 100.16 4.42
C PRO A 835 -8.51 100.00 3.89
N ARG A 836 -9.33 101.03 4.10
CA ARG A 836 -10.70 101.10 3.61
C ARG A 836 -10.67 101.84 2.28
N CYS A 837 -11.10 101.16 1.22
CA CYS A 837 -11.17 101.75 -0.12
C CYS A 837 -12.62 102.05 -0.46
N ASP A 838 -12.88 103.24 -0.95
CA ASP A 838 -14.18 103.62 -1.49
C ASP A 838 -14.47 102.84 -2.77
N ALA A 839 -15.66 102.26 -2.87
CA ALA A 839 -16.03 101.35 -3.96
C ALA A 839 -16.19 102.05 -5.33
N VAL A 840 -16.31 103.38 -5.36
CA VAL A 840 -16.57 104.17 -6.57
C VAL A 840 -15.31 104.92 -7.03
N SER A 841 -14.59 105.55 -6.10
CA SER A 841 -13.39 106.34 -6.40
C SER A 841 -12.08 105.55 -6.33
N ALA A 842 -12.12 104.32 -5.81
CA ALA A 842 -10.97 103.48 -5.48
C ALA A 842 -9.96 104.11 -4.50
N ALA A 843 -10.26 105.28 -3.95
CA ALA A 843 -9.43 105.97 -2.97
C ALA A 843 -9.42 105.20 -1.65
N CYS A 844 -8.24 104.82 -1.18
CA CYS A 844 -8.06 104.12 0.08
C CYS A 844 -7.51 105.04 1.17
N VAL A 845 -8.04 104.93 2.39
CA VAL A 845 -7.50 105.55 3.60
C VAL A 845 -7.30 104.48 4.66
N GLN A 846 -6.21 104.59 5.43
CA GLN A 846 -5.93 103.74 6.57
C GLN A 846 -5.68 104.57 7.81
N ARG A 847 -6.34 104.20 8.91
CA ARG A 847 -6.04 104.74 10.24
C ARG A 847 -4.87 104.02 10.90
N PHE A 848 -4.03 104.80 11.55
CA PHE A 848 -2.94 104.40 12.42
C PHE A 848 -3.23 104.93 13.84
N GLN A 849 -2.43 104.51 14.83
CA GLN A 849 -2.61 104.92 16.24
C GLN A 849 -2.65 106.44 16.43
N HIS A 850 -1.86 107.18 15.64
CA HIS A 850 -1.63 108.62 15.81
C HIS A 850 -1.89 109.42 14.51
N GLY A 851 -2.75 108.92 13.62
CA GLY A 851 -3.10 109.63 12.38
C GLY A 851 -3.61 108.74 11.28
N ASN A 852 -3.83 109.31 10.09
CA ASN A 852 -4.36 108.61 8.92
C ASN A 852 -3.46 108.85 7.70
N VAL A 853 -3.40 107.85 6.81
CA VAL A 853 -2.69 107.95 5.53
C VAL A 853 -3.64 107.56 4.40
N SER A 854 -3.72 108.40 3.36
CA SER A 854 -4.44 108.08 2.12
C SER A 854 -3.51 107.46 1.08
N ASP A 855 -4.09 106.80 0.09
CA ASP A 855 -3.39 106.25 -1.07
C ASP A 855 -2.84 107.30 -2.05
N THR A 856 -3.24 108.57 -1.90
CA THR A 856 -2.57 109.72 -2.54
C THR A 856 -1.28 110.13 -1.83
N GLY A 857 -0.98 109.53 -0.67
CA GLY A 857 0.18 109.85 0.17
C GLY A 857 -0.05 111.04 1.11
N ALA A 858 -1.29 111.53 1.24
CA ALA A 858 -1.61 112.57 2.21
C ALA A 858 -1.62 111.99 3.63
N VAL A 859 -0.98 112.70 4.56
CA VAL A 859 -0.83 112.29 5.96
C VAL A 859 -1.51 113.33 6.84
N SER A 860 -2.41 112.87 7.72
CA SER A 860 -3.03 113.69 8.76
C SER A 860 -2.63 113.11 10.12
N LEU A 861 -1.86 113.87 10.90
CA LEU A 861 -1.45 113.48 12.25
C LEU A 861 -2.52 113.93 13.25
N GLY A 862 -2.89 113.01 14.16
CA GLY A 862 -3.89 113.21 15.19
C GLY A 862 -3.31 113.62 16.53
#